data_AF-A0A7S3ZP81-F1
#
_entry.id   AF-A0A7S3ZP81-F1
#
_cell.length_a   1.000
_cell.length_b   1.000
_cell.length_c   1.000
_cell.angle_alpha   90.00
_cell.angle_beta   90.00
_cell.angle_gamma   90.00
#
_symmetry.space_group_name_H-M   'P 1'
#
loop_
_entity.id
_entity.type
_entity.pdbx_description
1 polymer ?
#
loop_
_entity_poly.entity_id
_entity_poly.type
_entity_poly.pdbx_seq_one_letter_code
_entity_poly.pdbx_strand_id
1 'polypeptide(L)'
;MAGDTKKKAQQKVKDSATGVEVAVPQPPKRLSAYQIFVQQQRDATKAANPAANSQEILGILAKAWNGTGADERAKLEKDADEDLETKKKMWAVGEDIREAERLRVCKALDMSDKTTWASLYEKVVERNEKLGRPASPRSSKSTYKPPPKPDAASIKKSRQWATAFQGQTRRKAVLSGLDAIAALSSDQANFDQFGNDAIQCFYDVARATEDPVRANALMFVEQLAHKWRHRILSRGWRSSGRPTPQQILETIVGLYCLERVGVSAPKLKEDVVHAVTLTGPDADDSLKPYSCKDYFGWDPVHDATVPEGVAEVLSGEAVTVYRTLCNSLIHAFYAERASINIGCGYADVLAKVATLRPYKSHGELPWESYVDQAYLITHVVFTLNNWGELALEPELLPHEHLFIRENLGVAVRERDAHLVGEYVECLRAFGSDDSDPLIQLGMTFLLRAQDPNTHRWDVGGDAYTSYHATMVACQALLVHTHRGYGPGLPSCVAVLEKWHAAERPDDVRENPDIALRKRVDDKARKPPKKESNEEKPASPRPQKPAAEPKKRPAAPSDQKKRPASPDKSAKPPPQKKKKKVPQKLSKEDIAAVEAKIQEAVAGQAWPVASKLLKNLAESDVSVDLLKTTTVGKTVAALKKAADAKLVMAAKGLVARWKQMVRDADAASS
;
A
#
# COMPACT_ATOMS: atom_id res chain seq x y z
N MET A 1 -35.18 -39.65 -24.60
CA MET A 1 -33.77 -39.55 -25.03
C MET A 1 -33.30 -38.12 -24.83
N ALA A 2 -32.01 -37.96 -24.48
CA ALA A 2 -31.32 -36.75 -24.03
C ALA A 2 -31.66 -36.37 -22.58
N GLY A 3 -30.80 -36.54 -21.58
CA GLY A 3 -29.37 -36.86 -21.59
C GLY A 3 -28.77 -36.18 -20.37
N ASP A 4 -28.42 -36.97 -19.36
CA ASP A 4 -27.78 -36.55 -18.11
C ASP A 4 -26.69 -35.50 -18.36
N THR A 5 -26.96 -34.24 -18.02
CA THR A 5 -25.93 -33.21 -17.86
C THR A 5 -25.25 -33.42 -16.51
N LYS A 6 -24.49 -34.52 -16.39
CA LYS A 6 -23.45 -34.63 -15.36
C LYS A 6 -22.58 -33.38 -15.48
N LYS A 7 -22.56 -32.54 -14.43
CA LYS A 7 -21.61 -31.42 -14.27
C LYS A 7 -20.21 -31.97 -14.58
N LYS A 8 -19.67 -31.69 -15.76
CA LYS A 8 -18.25 -31.98 -16.06
C LYS A 8 -17.45 -31.19 -15.04
N ALA A 9 -16.84 -31.88 -14.09
CA ALA A 9 -15.91 -31.28 -13.15
C ALA A 9 -14.81 -30.57 -13.94
N GLN A 10 -14.43 -29.38 -13.49
CA GLN A 10 -13.35 -28.62 -14.12
C GLN A 10 -12.10 -29.50 -14.19
N GLN A 11 -11.58 -29.73 -15.40
CA GLN A 11 -10.35 -30.51 -15.57
C GLN A 11 -9.20 -29.73 -14.94
N LYS A 12 -8.69 -30.25 -13.82
CA LYS A 12 -7.63 -29.66 -13.01
C LYS A 12 -6.59 -30.73 -12.72
N VAL A 13 -5.33 -30.40 -12.94
CA VAL A 13 -4.21 -31.26 -12.57
C VAL A 13 -3.12 -30.40 -11.95
N LYS A 14 -2.51 -30.88 -10.87
CA LYS A 14 -1.39 -30.23 -10.21
C LYS A 14 -0.12 -30.97 -10.57
N ASP A 15 0.88 -30.26 -11.09
CA ASP A 15 2.19 -30.85 -11.35
C ASP A 15 2.86 -31.22 -10.02
N SER A 16 3.27 -32.47 -9.89
CA SER A 16 3.76 -33.05 -8.63
C SER A 16 5.16 -32.55 -8.28
N ALA A 17 5.94 -32.09 -9.27
CA ALA A 17 7.29 -31.58 -9.07
C ALA A 17 7.31 -30.10 -8.68
N THR A 18 6.49 -29.29 -9.34
CA THR A 18 6.48 -27.82 -9.20
C THR A 18 5.33 -27.31 -8.34
N GLY A 19 4.28 -28.10 -8.15
CA GLY A 19 3.06 -27.69 -7.45
C GLY A 19 2.17 -26.73 -8.25
N VAL A 20 2.47 -26.48 -9.52
CA VAL A 20 1.67 -25.60 -10.40
C VAL A 20 0.36 -26.31 -10.77
N GLU A 21 -0.78 -25.63 -10.59
CA GLU A 21 -2.10 -26.14 -10.99
C GLU A 21 -2.43 -25.71 -12.42
N VAL A 22 -2.73 -26.67 -13.28
CA VAL A 22 -3.27 -26.47 -14.62
C VAL A 22 -4.77 -26.71 -14.55
N ALA A 23 -5.56 -25.65 -14.73
CA ALA A 23 -7.01 -25.72 -14.77
C ALA A 23 -7.50 -25.33 -16.18
N VAL A 24 -8.03 -26.31 -16.93
CA VAL A 24 -8.56 -26.03 -18.26
C VAL A 24 -9.81 -25.15 -18.12
N PRO A 25 -9.81 -23.92 -18.68
CA PRO A 25 -10.95 -23.02 -18.57
C PRO A 25 -12.18 -23.63 -19.26
N GLN A 26 -13.37 -23.35 -18.72
CA GLN A 26 -14.63 -23.83 -19.27
C GLN A 26 -15.24 -22.78 -20.21
N PRO A 27 -15.98 -23.19 -21.25
CA PRO A 27 -16.67 -22.28 -22.16
C PRO A 27 -17.57 -21.27 -21.40
N PRO A 28 -17.73 -20.05 -21.94
CA PRO A 28 -18.52 -19.03 -21.28
C PRO A 28 -19.98 -19.48 -21.19
N LYS A 29 -20.61 -19.15 -20.07
CA LYS A 29 -22.01 -19.47 -19.81
C LYS A 29 -22.86 -18.22 -19.97
N ARG A 30 -24.08 -18.43 -20.44
CA ARG A 30 -25.09 -17.39 -20.55
C ARG A 30 -25.44 -16.87 -19.17
N LEU A 31 -25.55 -15.55 -19.04
CA LEU A 31 -26.19 -14.96 -17.88
C LEU A 31 -27.72 -15.14 -17.98
N SER A 32 -28.42 -15.10 -16.84
CA SER A 32 -29.88 -14.99 -16.87
C SER A 32 -30.29 -13.52 -17.10
N ALA A 33 -31.51 -13.29 -17.61
CA ALA A 33 -32.06 -11.94 -17.73
C ALA A 33 -32.06 -11.20 -16.37
N TYR A 34 -32.29 -11.92 -15.27
CA TYR A 34 -32.17 -11.35 -13.92
C TYR A 34 -30.73 -10.89 -13.59
N GLN A 35 -29.72 -11.64 -14.01
CA GLN A 35 -28.32 -11.24 -13.77
C GLN A 35 -27.94 -9.99 -14.56
N ILE A 36 -28.40 -9.88 -15.81
CA ILE A 36 -28.22 -8.66 -16.61
C ILE A 36 -28.97 -7.49 -15.97
N PHE A 37 -30.22 -7.70 -15.55
CA PHE A 37 -31.02 -6.71 -14.84
C PHE A 37 -30.31 -6.18 -13.59
N VAL A 38 -29.81 -7.09 -12.75
CA VAL A 38 -29.05 -6.72 -11.55
C VAL A 38 -27.81 -5.92 -11.92
N GLN A 39 -27.04 -6.31 -12.95
CA GLN A 39 -25.87 -5.54 -13.37
C GLN A 39 -26.22 -4.11 -13.82
N GLN A 40 -27.31 -3.93 -14.57
CA GLN A 40 -27.72 -2.62 -15.09
C GLN A 40 -28.33 -1.71 -14.01
N GLN A 41 -29.09 -2.28 -13.07
CA GLN A 41 -29.90 -1.50 -12.12
C GLN A 41 -29.27 -1.36 -10.73
N ARG A 42 -28.21 -2.12 -10.44
CA ARG A 42 -27.60 -2.15 -9.11
C ARG A 42 -27.05 -0.80 -8.68
N ASP A 43 -26.39 -0.07 -9.57
CA ASP A 43 -25.76 1.20 -9.23
C ASP A 43 -26.82 2.27 -8.96
N ALA A 44 -27.86 2.37 -9.79
CA ALA A 44 -29.01 3.24 -9.58
C ALA A 44 -29.78 2.90 -8.28
N THR A 45 -29.99 1.60 -8.02
CA THR A 45 -30.69 1.14 -6.80
C THR A 45 -29.89 1.45 -5.54
N LYS A 46 -28.56 1.35 -5.63
CA LYS A 46 -27.65 1.68 -4.52
C LYS A 46 -27.57 3.18 -4.27
N ALA A 47 -27.53 4.00 -5.33
CA ALA A 47 -27.60 5.45 -5.22
C ALA A 47 -28.91 5.92 -4.56
N ALA A 48 -30.04 5.27 -4.87
CA ALA A 48 -31.33 5.56 -4.24
C ALA A 48 -31.47 5.02 -2.80
N ASN A 49 -30.62 4.08 -2.38
CA ASN A 49 -30.68 3.44 -1.06
C ASN A 49 -29.27 3.37 -0.42
N PRO A 50 -28.65 4.52 -0.09
CA PRO A 50 -27.24 4.57 0.32
C PRO A 50 -26.96 3.87 1.66
N ALA A 51 -27.97 3.72 2.52
CA ALA A 51 -27.86 3.02 3.80
C ALA A 51 -28.06 1.50 3.71
N ALA A 52 -28.49 0.98 2.54
CA ALA A 52 -28.81 -0.44 2.38
C ALA A 52 -27.55 -1.28 2.09
N ASN A 53 -27.39 -2.40 2.79
CA ASN A 53 -26.28 -3.32 2.57
C ASN A 53 -26.49 -4.19 1.30
N SER A 54 -25.46 -4.94 0.89
CA SER A 54 -25.52 -5.75 -0.35
C SER A 54 -26.67 -6.75 -0.41
N GLN A 55 -27.09 -7.33 0.73
CA GLN A 55 -28.24 -8.25 0.75
C GLN A 55 -29.57 -7.49 0.62
N GLU A 56 -29.68 -6.32 1.23
CA GLU A 56 -30.86 -5.44 1.13
C GLU A 56 -31.02 -4.90 -0.29
N ILE A 57 -29.93 -4.46 -0.93
CA ILE A 57 -29.93 -4.03 -2.34
C ILE A 57 -30.36 -5.17 -3.26
N LEU A 58 -29.84 -6.38 -3.07
CA LEU A 58 -30.30 -7.56 -3.82
C LEU A 58 -31.78 -7.86 -3.57
N GLY A 59 -32.26 -7.65 -2.34
CA GLY A 59 -33.68 -7.77 -1.99
C GLY A 59 -34.55 -6.73 -2.70
N ILE A 60 -34.08 -5.48 -2.81
CA ILE A 60 -34.76 -4.39 -3.53
C ILE A 60 -34.79 -4.69 -5.03
N LEU A 61 -33.66 -5.11 -5.60
CA LEU A 61 -33.57 -5.51 -7.00
C LEU A 61 -34.42 -6.74 -7.32
N ALA A 62 -34.52 -7.71 -6.40
CA ALA A 62 -35.41 -8.86 -6.56
C ALA A 62 -36.89 -8.44 -6.56
N LYS A 63 -37.27 -7.47 -5.73
CA LYS A 63 -38.62 -6.88 -5.75
C LYS A 63 -38.88 -6.10 -7.04
N ALA A 64 -37.91 -5.31 -7.50
CA ALA A 64 -37.99 -4.57 -8.77
C ALA A 64 -38.13 -5.53 -9.95
N TRP A 65 -37.35 -6.61 -9.96
CA TRP A 65 -37.42 -7.67 -10.96
C TRP A 65 -38.80 -8.33 -11.03
N ASN A 66 -39.47 -8.52 -9.88
CA ASN A 66 -40.83 -9.07 -9.85
C ASN A 66 -41.86 -8.12 -10.51
N GLY A 67 -41.59 -6.81 -10.53
CA GLY A 67 -42.41 -5.81 -11.21
C GLY A 67 -42.04 -5.57 -12.68
N THR A 68 -40.92 -6.12 -13.16
CA THR A 68 -40.48 -6.01 -14.56
C THR A 68 -41.47 -6.71 -15.51
N GLY A 69 -41.99 -5.95 -16.47
CA GLY A 69 -42.96 -6.44 -17.46
C GLY A 69 -42.38 -7.45 -18.46
N ALA A 70 -43.24 -8.17 -19.17
CA ALA A 70 -42.84 -9.22 -20.10
C ALA A 70 -41.91 -8.71 -21.23
N ASP A 71 -42.18 -7.52 -21.76
CA ASP A 71 -41.40 -6.92 -22.86
C ASP A 71 -39.98 -6.54 -22.42
N GLU A 72 -39.84 -6.01 -21.21
CA GLU A 72 -38.54 -5.65 -20.65
C GLU A 72 -37.72 -6.90 -20.29
N ARG A 73 -38.37 -7.94 -19.76
CA ARG A 73 -37.72 -9.25 -19.57
C ARG A 73 -37.27 -9.86 -20.89
N ALA A 74 -38.06 -9.75 -21.96
CA ALA A 74 -37.69 -10.23 -23.28
C ALA A 74 -36.47 -9.48 -23.84
N LYS A 75 -36.37 -8.16 -23.60
CA LYS A 75 -35.18 -7.37 -23.94
C LYS A 75 -33.94 -7.85 -23.18
N LEU A 76 -34.07 -8.08 -21.87
CA LEU A 76 -32.97 -8.56 -21.03
C LEU A 76 -32.53 -9.99 -21.37
N GLU A 77 -33.45 -10.84 -21.85
CA GLU A 77 -33.10 -12.14 -22.43
C GLU A 77 -32.26 -11.98 -23.69
N LYS A 78 -32.63 -11.04 -24.58
CA LYS A 78 -31.84 -10.72 -25.77
C LYS A 78 -30.45 -10.20 -25.41
N ASP A 79 -30.35 -9.29 -24.44
CA ASP A 79 -29.08 -8.77 -23.94
C ASP A 79 -28.20 -9.90 -23.36
N ALA A 80 -28.80 -10.87 -22.67
CA ALA A 80 -28.09 -12.04 -22.15
C ALA A 80 -27.56 -12.96 -23.27
N ASP A 81 -28.28 -13.08 -24.38
CA ASP A 81 -27.82 -13.79 -25.58
C ASP A 81 -26.69 -13.04 -26.29
N GLU A 82 -26.79 -11.71 -26.43
CA GLU A 82 -25.75 -10.87 -27.03
C GLU A 82 -24.45 -10.85 -26.20
N ASP A 83 -24.55 -10.81 -24.87
CA ASP A 83 -23.42 -10.96 -23.94
C ASP A 83 -22.75 -12.34 -24.09
N LEU A 84 -23.53 -13.42 -24.19
CA LEU A 84 -22.99 -14.76 -24.44
C LEU A 84 -22.27 -14.83 -25.79
N GLU A 85 -22.86 -14.30 -26.86
CA GLU A 85 -22.24 -14.32 -28.19
C GLU A 85 -20.96 -13.49 -28.23
N THR A 86 -20.92 -12.35 -27.54
CA THR A 86 -19.70 -11.56 -27.35
C THR A 86 -18.63 -12.38 -26.64
N LYS A 87 -18.99 -13.04 -25.53
CA LYS A 87 -18.08 -13.92 -24.79
C LYS A 87 -17.62 -15.13 -25.61
N LYS A 88 -18.47 -15.71 -26.47
CA LYS A 88 -18.10 -16.79 -27.39
C LYS A 88 -17.15 -16.32 -28.49
N LYS A 89 -17.35 -15.12 -29.05
CA LYS A 89 -16.41 -14.52 -30.01
C LYS A 89 -15.03 -14.33 -29.37
N MET A 90 -14.98 -13.74 -28.17
CA MET A 90 -13.76 -13.62 -27.37
C MET A 90 -13.16 -14.99 -26.97
N TRP A 91 -14.00 -15.99 -26.74
CA TRP A 91 -13.58 -17.38 -26.51
C TRP A 91 -12.86 -17.98 -27.73
N ALA A 92 -13.39 -17.72 -28.93
CA ALA A 92 -12.85 -18.26 -30.18
C ALA A 92 -11.50 -17.64 -30.59
N VAL A 93 -11.29 -16.34 -30.34
CA VAL A 93 -10.05 -15.64 -30.73
C VAL A 93 -8.92 -15.69 -29.70
N GLY A 94 -9.16 -16.25 -28.51
CA GLY A 94 -8.12 -16.41 -27.47
C GLY A 94 -7.73 -15.10 -26.74
N GLU A 95 -8.39 -13.98 -27.00
CA GLU A 95 -8.12 -12.65 -26.43
C GLU A 95 -8.72 -12.44 -25.03
N ASP A 96 -8.44 -13.35 -24.09
CA ASP A 96 -8.87 -13.24 -22.68
C ASP A 96 -7.66 -13.35 -21.73
N ILE A 97 -7.83 -12.95 -20.46
CA ILE A 97 -6.93 -13.13 -19.30
C ILE A 97 -6.35 -14.56 -19.23
N ARG A 98 -7.09 -15.52 -19.80
CA ARG A 98 -6.74 -16.95 -19.93
C ARG A 98 -5.46 -17.20 -20.71
N GLU A 99 -5.13 -16.40 -21.72
CA GLU A 99 -3.91 -16.59 -22.52
C GLU A 99 -2.67 -16.16 -21.74
N ALA A 100 -2.78 -15.08 -20.95
CA ALA A 100 -1.73 -14.67 -20.04
C ALA A 100 -1.50 -15.72 -18.94
N GLU A 101 -2.57 -16.31 -18.40
CA GLU A 101 -2.47 -17.40 -17.42
C GLU A 101 -1.89 -18.68 -18.04
N ARG A 102 -2.27 -19.02 -19.27
CA ARG A 102 -1.69 -20.15 -20.03
C ARG A 102 -0.19 -19.97 -20.20
N LEU A 103 0.24 -18.78 -20.62
CA LEU A 103 1.65 -18.45 -20.82
C LEU A 103 2.43 -18.48 -19.49
N ARG A 104 1.83 -18.04 -18.38
CA ARG A 104 2.41 -18.19 -17.04
C ARG A 104 2.60 -19.66 -16.66
N VAL A 105 1.58 -20.48 -16.88
CA VAL A 105 1.63 -21.93 -16.61
C VAL A 105 2.67 -22.61 -17.49
N CYS A 106 2.71 -22.31 -18.80
CA CYS A 106 3.76 -22.78 -19.72
C CYS A 106 5.15 -22.42 -19.19
N LYS A 107 5.37 -21.17 -18.81
CA LYS A 107 6.66 -20.70 -18.29
C LYS A 107 7.03 -21.38 -16.97
N ALA A 108 6.08 -21.54 -16.05
CA ALA A 108 6.32 -22.19 -14.76
C ALA A 108 6.64 -23.68 -14.89
N LEU A 109 6.17 -24.33 -15.95
CA LEU A 109 6.41 -25.74 -16.26
C LEU A 109 7.53 -25.96 -17.29
N ASP A 110 8.23 -24.90 -17.70
CA ASP A 110 9.26 -24.93 -18.74
C ASP A 110 8.77 -25.55 -20.06
N MET A 111 7.57 -25.15 -20.49
CA MET A 111 6.92 -25.59 -21.72
C MET A 111 6.81 -24.46 -22.74
N SER A 112 6.78 -24.83 -24.03
CA SER A 112 6.61 -23.85 -25.12
C SER A 112 5.35 -23.01 -24.93
N ASP A 113 5.49 -21.73 -25.23
CA ASP A 113 4.43 -20.74 -25.38
C ASP A 113 3.33 -21.15 -26.37
N LYS A 114 3.58 -22.06 -27.31
CA LYS A 114 2.58 -22.63 -28.23
C LYS A 114 1.75 -23.76 -27.62
N THR A 115 2.03 -24.18 -26.38
CA THR A 115 1.35 -25.33 -25.73
C THR A 115 -0.08 -24.97 -25.31
N THR A 116 -1.08 -25.55 -25.97
CA THR A 116 -2.50 -25.29 -25.65
C THR A 116 -2.87 -25.73 -24.24
N TRP A 117 -3.99 -25.25 -23.68
CA TRP A 117 -4.50 -25.69 -22.38
C TRP A 117 -4.70 -27.21 -22.29
N ALA A 118 -5.18 -27.84 -23.36
CA ALA A 118 -5.34 -29.29 -23.43
C ALA A 118 -3.98 -30.00 -23.36
N SER A 119 -3.00 -29.52 -24.14
CA SER A 119 -1.65 -30.10 -24.15
C SER A 119 -0.90 -29.86 -22.83
N LEU A 120 -1.11 -28.71 -22.16
CA LEU A 120 -0.58 -28.44 -20.82
C LEU A 120 -1.10 -29.46 -19.81
N TYR A 121 -2.42 -29.70 -19.82
CA TYR A 121 -3.04 -30.67 -18.94
C TYR A 121 -2.48 -32.08 -19.17
N GLU A 122 -2.45 -32.54 -20.43
CA GLU A 122 -1.93 -33.87 -20.80
C GLU A 122 -0.47 -34.04 -20.42
N LYS A 123 0.38 -33.05 -20.70
CA LYS A 123 1.81 -33.12 -20.36
C LYS A 123 2.06 -33.14 -18.86
N VAL A 124 1.25 -32.44 -18.07
CA VAL A 124 1.36 -32.49 -16.60
C VAL A 124 0.87 -33.84 -16.06
N VAL A 125 -0.18 -34.43 -16.63
CA VAL A 125 -0.61 -35.79 -16.30
C VAL A 125 0.51 -36.80 -16.63
N GLU A 126 1.08 -36.75 -17.82
CA GLU A 126 2.17 -37.64 -18.24
C GLU A 126 3.43 -37.45 -17.37
N ARG A 127 3.77 -36.20 -17.05
CA ARG A 127 4.90 -35.87 -16.16
C ARG A 127 4.67 -36.42 -14.75
N ASN A 128 3.45 -36.34 -14.24
CA ASN A 128 3.06 -36.94 -12.96
C ASN A 128 3.13 -38.47 -12.98
N GLU A 129 2.72 -39.11 -14.07
CA GLU A 129 2.80 -40.56 -14.26
C GLU A 129 4.26 -41.04 -14.31
N LYS A 130 5.14 -40.31 -15.02
CA LYS A 130 6.59 -40.60 -15.10
C LYS A 130 7.32 -40.44 -13.76
N LEU A 131 6.85 -39.56 -12.89
CA LEU A 131 7.46 -39.33 -11.57
C LEU A 131 7.15 -40.44 -10.56
N GLY A 132 6.20 -41.34 -10.86
CA GLY A 132 5.77 -42.40 -9.94
C GLY A 132 5.06 -41.82 -8.70
N ARG A 133 4.16 -42.60 -8.08
CA ARG A 133 3.43 -42.15 -6.87
C ARG A 133 4.40 -41.63 -5.80
N PRO A 134 4.32 -40.34 -5.39
CA PRO A 134 5.17 -39.85 -4.34
C PRO A 134 4.68 -40.34 -2.97
N ALA A 135 5.63 -40.76 -2.15
CA ALA A 135 5.45 -40.86 -0.71
C ALA A 135 5.00 -39.49 -0.15
N SER A 136 4.08 -39.54 0.82
CA SER A 136 3.54 -38.37 1.51
C SER A 136 4.67 -37.43 1.95
N PRO A 137 4.63 -36.11 1.65
CA PRO A 137 5.72 -35.22 1.97
C PRO A 137 5.85 -35.07 3.48
N ARG A 138 6.98 -35.53 4.04
CA ARG A 138 7.42 -35.13 5.38
C ARG A 138 7.56 -33.62 5.41
N SER A 139 6.72 -32.98 6.23
CA SER A 139 6.90 -31.70 6.91
C SER A 139 8.25 -31.00 6.62
N SER A 140 8.28 -30.20 5.56
CA SER A 140 9.22 -29.08 5.47
C SER A 140 8.49 -27.85 6.00
N LYS A 141 8.95 -27.36 7.14
CA LYS A 141 8.54 -26.06 7.68
C LYS A 141 8.79 -25.02 6.60
N SER A 142 7.73 -24.33 6.18
CA SER A 142 7.79 -23.16 5.31
C SER A 142 8.63 -22.09 6.00
N THR A 143 9.91 -22.03 5.67
CA THR A 143 10.69 -20.82 5.80
C THR A 143 10.45 -20.05 4.52
N TYR A 144 9.58 -19.04 4.58
CA TYR A 144 9.60 -17.98 3.58
C TYR A 144 11.01 -17.40 3.59
N LYS A 145 11.83 -17.80 2.62
CA LYS A 145 13.04 -17.06 2.30
C LYS A 145 12.58 -15.89 1.44
N PRO A 146 12.84 -14.64 1.84
CA PRO A 146 12.68 -13.53 0.91
C PRO A 146 13.46 -13.87 -0.37
N PRO A 147 12.95 -13.48 -1.55
CA PRO A 147 13.67 -13.69 -2.79
C PRO A 147 15.10 -13.16 -2.62
N PRO A 148 16.12 -13.87 -3.16
CA PRO A 148 17.48 -13.37 -3.12
C PRO A 148 17.48 -11.95 -3.69
N LYS A 149 18.13 -11.02 -3.00
CA LYS A 149 18.30 -9.65 -3.50
C LYS A 149 18.74 -9.75 -4.97
N PRO A 150 18.05 -9.08 -5.90
CA PRO A 150 18.44 -9.15 -7.31
C PRO A 150 19.92 -8.77 -7.42
N ASP A 151 20.67 -9.54 -8.21
CA ASP A 151 22.08 -9.22 -8.39
C ASP A 151 22.22 -7.81 -8.98
N ALA A 152 23.34 -7.15 -8.71
CA ALA A 152 23.56 -5.77 -9.15
C ALA A 152 23.51 -5.62 -10.69
N ALA A 153 23.66 -6.71 -11.46
CA ALA A 153 23.58 -6.71 -12.91
C ALA A 153 22.13 -6.75 -13.41
N SER A 154 21.22 -7.45 -12.71
CA SER A 154 19.78 -7.48 -12.96
C SER A 154 19.14 -6.11 -12.70
N ILE A 155 19.54 -5.46 -11.59
CA ILE A 155 19.11 -4.09 -11.26
C ILE A 155 19.60 -3.08 -12.32
N LYS A 156 20.81 -3.27 -12.87
CA LYS A 156 21.32 -2.41 -13.94
C LYS A 156 20.57 -2.60 -15.27
N LYS A 157 20.17 -3.85 -15.60
CA LYS A 157 19.41 -4.15 -16.83
C LYS A 157 17.97 -3.61 -16.78
N SER A 158 17.33 -3.54 -15.62
CA SER A 158 15.97 -2.97 -15.52
C SER A 158 15.91 -1.44 -15.63
N ARG A 159 17.06 -0.75 -15.59
CA ARG A 159 17.19 0.71 -15.64
C ARG A 159 17.46 1.30 -17.02
N GLN A 160 17.52 0.47 -18.06
CA GLN A 160 17.67 0.93 -19.43
C GLN A 160 16.46 0.52 -20.26
N TRP A 161 15.91 1.45 -21.03
CA TRP A 161 14.78 1.21 -21.94
C TRP A 161 15.01 0.04 -22.90
N ALA A 162 16.25 -0.23 -23.31
CA ALA A 162 16.57 -1.31 -24.24
C ALA A 162 16.43 -2.71 -23.61
N THR A 163 16.66 -2.84 -22.30
CA THR A 163 16.73 -4.13 -21.59
C THR A 163 15.62 -4.31 -20.56
N ALA A 164 14.85 -3.25 -20.28
CA ALA A 164 13.67 -3.28 -19.43
C ALA A 164 12.57 -4.20 -20.00
N PHE A 165 11.75 -4.77 -19.12
CA PHE A 165 10.61 -5.60 -19.49
C PHE A 165 9.68 -4.82 -20.41
N GLN A 166 9.46 -5.32 -21.63
CA GLN A 166 8.69 -4.65 -22.69
C GLN A 166 9.14 -3.20 -22.97
N GLY A 167 10.43 -2.89 -22.77
CA GLY A 167 10.93 -1.53 -22.75
C GLY A 167 10.64 -0.71 -24.01
N GLN A 168 10.72 -1.32 -25.20
CA GLN A 168 10.37 -0.63 -26.46
C GLN A 168 8.88 -0.26 -26.55
N THR A 169 8.00 -1.21 -26.21
CA THR A 169 6.55 -0.99 -26.22
C THR A 169 6.15 0.04 -25.18
N ARG A 170 6.71 -0.04 -23.97
CA ARG A 170 6.51 0.95 -22.90
C ARG A 170 6.97 2.33 -23.31
N ARG A 171 8.17 2.44 -23.86
CA ARG A 171 8.72 3.73 -24.33
C ARG A 171 7.79 4.38 -25.35
N LYS A 172 7.30 3.61 -26.34
CA LYS A 172 6.34 4.11 -27.33
C LYS A 172 5.04 4.57 -26.66
N ALA A 173 4.46 3.73 -25.80
CA ALA A 173 3.22 4.04 -25.10
C ALA A 173 3.32 5.31 -24.25
N VAL A 174 4.42 5.46 -23.50
CA VAL A 174 4.72 6.64 -22.69
C VAL A 174 4.88 7.89 -23.54
N LEU A 175 5.70 7.85 -24.59
CA LEU A 175 5.90 9.03 -25.45
C LEU A 175 4.58 9.48 -26.09
N SER A 176 3.80 8.55 -26.65
CA SER A 176 2.49 8.87 -27.22
C SER A 176 1.49 9.38 -26.18
N GLY A 177 1.52 8.85 -24.95
CA GLY A 177 0.68 9.34 -23.85
C GLY A 177 1.07 10.74 -23.39
N LEU A 178 2.37 11.04 -23.31
CA LEU A 178 2.88 12.37 -22.99
C LEU A 178 2.51 13.40 -24.07
N ASP A 179 2.60 13.02 -25.35
CA ASP A 179 2.16 13.88 -26.46
C ASP A 179 0.64 14.14 -26.37
N ALA A 180 -0.15 13.13 -25.99
CA ALA A 180 -1.59 13.31 -25.76
C ALA A 180 -1.90 14.23 -24.56
N ILE A 181 -1.14 14.14 -23.48
CA ILE A 181 -1.23 15.08 -22.35
C ILE A 181 -0.88 16.50 -22.82
N ALA A 182 0.19 16.67 -23.59
CA ALA A 182 0.57 17.98 -24.13
C ALA A 182 -0.53 18.57 -25.02
N ALA A 183 -1.18 17.74 -25.84
CA ALA A 183 -2.32 18.15 -26.65
C ALA A 183 -3.52 18.59 -25.78
N LEU A 184 -3.85 17.83 -24.73
CA LEU A 184 -4.89 18.20 -23.77
C LEU A 184 -4.58 19.53 -23.08
N SER A 185 -3.34 19.75 -22.63
CA SER A 185 -2.89 20.99 -21.98
C SER A 185 -2.71 22.17 -22.94
N SER A 186 -2.75 21.92 -24.25
CA SER A 186 -2.75 22.99 -25.25
C SER A 186 -4.12 23.64 -25.37
N ASP A 187 -5.20 22.88 -25.17
CA ASP A 187 -6.56 23.41 -25.08
C ASP A 187 -6.71 24.39 -23.92
N GLN A 188 -7.44 25.47 -24.17
CA GLN A 188 -7.51 26.59 -23.24
C GLN A 188 -8.35 26.26 -22.00
N ALA A 189 -9.50 25.61 -22.16
CA ALA A 189 -10.38 25.27 -21.05
C ALA A 189 -9.71 24.23 -20.14
N ASN A 190 -9.09 23.21 -20.74
CA ASN A 190 -8.32 22.21 -20.01
C ASN A 190 -7.14 22.82 -19.26
N PHE A 191 -6.38 23.71 -19.90
CA PHE A 191 -5.23 24.34 -19.25
C PHE A 191 -5.64 25.29 -18.11
N ASP A 192 -6.80 25.92 -18.20
CA ASP A 192 -7.40 26.69 -17.09
C ASP A 192 -7.78 25.79 -15.92
N GLN A 193 -8.20 24.55 -16.19
CA GLN A 193 -8.65 23.61 -15.16
C GLN A 193 -7.49 22.87 -14.47
N PHE A 194 -6.49 22.38 -15.22
CA PHE A 194 -5.44 21.48 -14.68
C PHE A 194 -4.04 21.77 -15.24
N GLY A 195 -3.76 23.01 -15.67
CA GLY A 195 -2.45 23.38 -16.22
C GLY A 195 -1.29 23.21 -15.24
N ASN A 196 -1.50 23.46 -13.94
CA ASN A 196 -0.50 23.22 -12.89
C ASN A 196 -0.17 21.73 -12.74
N ASP A 197 -1.16 20.86 -12.85
CA ASP A 197 -0.97 19.41 -12.74
C ASP A 197 -0.18 18.91 -13.95
N ALA A 198 -0.46 19.42 -15.15
CA ALA A 198 0.31 19.07 -16.34
C ALA A 198 1.80 19.46 -16.21
N ILE A 199 2.10 20.64 -15.67
CA ILE A 199 3.48 21.06 -15.37
C ILE A 199 4.13 20.07 -14.38
N GLN A 200 3.41 19.73 -13.31
CA GLN A 200 3.88 18.78 -12.29
C GLN A 200 4.18 17.41 -12.92
N CYS A 201 3.26 16.87 -13.72
CA CYS A 201 3.39 15.61 -14.45
C CYS A 201 4.67 15.55 -15.29
N PHE A 202 4.89 16.54 -16.17
CA PHE A 202 6.08 16.54 -17.02
C PHE A 202 7.37 16.69 -16.22
N TYR A 203 7.37 17.48 -15.14
CA TYR A 203 8.53 17.54 -14.27
C TYR A 203 8.80 16.18 -13.60
N ASP A 204 7.79 15.56 -12.99
CA ASP A 204 7.95 14.29 -12.28
C ASP A 204 8.47 13.19 -13.21
N VAL A 205 7.90 13.09 -14.42
CA VAL A 205 8.41 12.19 -15.46
C VAL A 205 9.87 12.47 -15.78
N ALA A 206 10.25 13.74 -16.00
CA ALA A 206 11.64 14.11 -16.29
C ALA A 206 12.60 13.84 -15.13
N ARG A 207 12.12 13.78 -13.89
CA ARG A 207 12.93 13.43 -12.71
C ARG A 207 13.06 11.93 -12.53
N ALA A 208 12.03 11.18 -12.86
CA ALA A 208 11.93 9.75 -12.59
C ALA A 208 12.57 8.87 -13.66
N THR A 209 12.85 9.37 -14.87
CA THR A 209 13.43 8.55 -15.96
C THR A 209 14.59 9.23 -16.70
N GLU A 210 15.23 8.46 -17.59
CA GLU A 210 16.29 8.92 -18.49
C GLU A 210 15.78 9.14 -19.93
N ASP A 211 16.69 9.55 -20.83
CA ASP A 211 16.37 9.83 -22.22
C ASP A 211 15.93 8.55 -22.99
N PRO A 212 15.08 8.69 -24.03
CA PRO A 212 14.59 9.95 -24.61
C PRO A 212 13.35 10.54 -23.93
N VAL A 213 12.70 9.82 -23.01
CA VAL A 213 11.44 10.26 -22.39
C VAL A 213 11.66 11.52 -21.55
N ARG A 214 12.77 11.57 -20.81
CA ARG A 214 13.15 12.76 -20.03
C ARG A 214 13.28 14.01 -20.91
N ALA A 215 14.03 13.94 -22.01
CA ALA A 215 14.17 15.07 -22.93
C ALA A 215 12.82 15.58 -23.47
N ASN A 216 11.91 14.66 -23.84
CA ASN A 216 10.57 15.04 -24.31
C ASN A 216 9.75 15.76 -23.23
N ALA A 217 9.78 15.24 -22.00
CA ALA A 217 9.06 15.85 -20.88
C ALA A 217 9.61 17.24 -20.50
N LEU A 218 10.94 17.42 -20.55
CA LEU A 218 11.56 18.72 -20.29
C LEU A 218 11.18 19.80 -21.32
N MET A 219 11.00 19.42 -22.58
CA MET A 219 10.53 20.34 -23.60
C MET A 219 9.13 20.89 -23.28
N PHE A 220 8.20 20.02 -22.87
CA PHE A 220 6.83 20.45 -22.55
C PHE A 220 6.76 21.23 -21.23
N VAL A 221 7.50 20.83 -20.20
CA VAL A 221 7.40 21.48 -18.88
C VAL A 221 7.80 22.96 -18.92
N GLU A 222 8.85 23.30 -19.69
CA GLU A 222 9.31 24.68 -19.84
C GLU A 222 8.22 25.55 -20.50
N GLN A 223 7.64 25.06 -21.61
CA GLN A 223 6.58 25.77 -22.34
C GLN A 223 5.34 26.01 -21.47
N LEU A 224 4.88 24.97 -20.77
CA LEU A 224 3.68 25.06 -19.93
C LEU A 224 3.89 25.96 -18.72
N ALA A 225 5.08 25.93 -18.09
CA ALA A 225 5.40 26.79 -16.97
C ALA A 225 5.40 28.28 -17.36
N HIS A 226 5.99 28.62 -18.51
CA HIS A 226 5.95 29.99 -19.03
C HIS A 226 4.53 30.42 -19.41
N LYS A 227 3.74 29.53 -20.03
CA LYS A 227 2.32 29.77 -20.35
C LYS A 227 1.53 30.07 -19.06
N TRP A 228 1.67 29.23 -18.04
CA TRP A 228 0.97 29.41 -16.75
C TRP A 228 1.36 30.71 -16.08
N ARG A 229 2.67 31.01 -15.94
CA ARG A 229 3.17 32.26 -15.36
C ARG A 229 2.64 33.49 -16.10
N HIS A 230 2.67 33.48 -17.43
CA HIS A 230 2.15 34.63 -18.19
C HIS A 230 0.66 34.84 -17.94
N ARG A 231 -0.14 33.76 -17.90
CA ARG A 231 -1.58 33.85 -17.71
C ARG A 231 -1.99 34.28 -16.32
N ILE A 232 -1.37 33.74 -15.28
CA ILE A 232 -1.71 34.14 -13.91
C ILE A 232 -1.34 35.61 -13.63
N LEU A 233 -0.24 36.09 -14.23
CA LEU A 233 0.18 37.49 -14.12
C LEU A 233 -0.70 38.44 -14.95
N SER A 234 -1.26 38.00 -16.08
CA SER A 234 -2.10 38.84 -16.94
C SER A 234 -3.56 38.88 -16.50
N ARG A 235 -4.13 37.73 -16.12
CA ARG A 235 -5.52 37.62 -15.64
C ARG A 235 -5.67 38.07 -14.18
N GLY A 236 -4.59 37.97 -13.41
CA GLY A 236 -4.64 38.04 -11.96
C GLY A 236 -5.04 36.69 -11.36
N TRP A 237 -4.49 36.37 -10.19
CA TRP A 237 -4.71 35.10 -9.49
C TRP A 237 -5.93 35.11 -8.55
N ARG A 238 -6.44 36.31 -8.23
CA ARG A 238 -7.60 36.51 -7.36
C ARG A 238 -8.74 37.17 -8.11
N SER A 239 -9.97 36.81 -7.76
CA SER A 239 -11.16 37.57 -8.16
C SER A 239 -11.14 38.94 -7.46
N SER A 240 -11.93 39.91 -7.93
CA SER A 240 -12.05 41.21 -7.27
C SER A 240 -12.37 41.04 -5.77
N GLY A 241 -11.56 41.62 -4.89
CA GLY A 241 -11.71 41.53 -3.44
C GLY A 241 -10.78 40.51 -2.77
N ARG A 242 -11.24 39.92 -1.66
CA ARG A 242 -10.50 38.91 -0.89
C ARG A 242 -10.47 37.57 -1.67
N PRO A 243 -9.30 36.96 -1.90
CA PRO A 243 -9.22 35.66 -2.57
C PRO A 243 -9.86 34.58 -1.72
N THR A 244 -10.51 33.61 -2.37
CA THR A 244 -11.08 32.45 -1.67
C THR A 244 -9.98 31.47 -1.20
N PRO A 245 -10.25 30.61 -0.19
CA PRO A 245 -9.31 29.56 0.21
C PRO A 245 -8.86 28.68 -0.97
N GLN A 246 -9.78 28.35 -1.88
CA GLN A 246 -9.49 27.61 -3.09
C GLN A 246 -8.49 28.33 -4.00
N GLN A 247 -8.72 29.62 -4.31
CA GLN A 247 -7.81 30.41 -5.16
C GLN A 247 -6.40 30.47 -4.57
N ILE A 248 -6.30 30.56 -3.25
CA ILE A 248 -5.03 30.51 -2.53
C ILE A 248 -4.36 29.13 -2.74
N LEU A 249 -5.07 28.02 -2.49
CA LEU A 249 -4.51 26.68 -2.64
C LEU A 249 -4.06 26.39 -4.08
N GLU A 250 -4.89 26.69 -5.08
CA GLU A 250 -4.55 26.52 -6.50
C GLU A 250 -3.31 27.33 -6.90
N THR A 251 -3.21 28.57 -6.40
CA THR A 251 -2.04 29.42 -6.67
C THR A 251 -0.78 28.89 -5.97
N ILE A 252 -0.90 28.34 -4.75
CA ILE A 252 0.19 27.68 -4.03
C ILE A 252 0.72 26.48 -4.83
N VAL A 253 -0.17 25.62 -5.35
CA VAL A 253 0.22 24.47 -6.19
C VAL A 253 0.98 24.96 -7.43
N GLY A 254 0.45 25.97 -8.12
CA GLY A 254 1.11 26.55 -9.28
C GLY A 254 2.47 27.19 -8.97
N LEU A 255 2.60 27.92 -7.86
CA LEU A 255 3.87 28.48 -7.38
C LEU A 255 4.90 27.38 -7.12
N TYR A 256 4.50 26.30 -6.45
CA TYR A 256 5.37 25.14 -6.25
C TYR A 256 5.85 24.55 -7.59
N CYS A 257 4.93 24.35 -8.55
CA CYS A 257 5.27 23.82 -9.87
C CYS A 257 6.27 24.73 -10.60
N LEU A 258 6.07 26.06 -10.56
CA LEU A 258 6.99 27.03 -11.16
C LEU A 258 8.37 27.00 -10.51
N GLU A 259 8.45 26.98 -9.17
CA GLU A 259 9.72 26.97 -8.44
C GLU A 259 10.52 25.71 -8.73
N ARG A 260 9.85 24.55 -8.87
CA ARG A 260 10.52 23.29 -9.23
C ARG A 260 11.19 23.35 -10.60
N VAL A 261 10.56 24.00 -11.58
CA VAL A 261 11.11 24.13 -12.94
C VAL A 261 12.10 25.31 -13.08
N GLY A 262 12.38 26.04 -11.99
CA GLY A 262 13.29 27.18 -11.98
C GLY A 262 12.68 28.48 -12.51
N VAL A 263 11.34 28.55 -12.62
CA VAL A 263 10.62 29.75 -13.05
C VAL A 263 10.19 30.56 -11.83
N SER A 264 10.69 31.79 -11.71
CA SER A 264 10.43 32.64 -10.53
C SER A 264 9.22 33.58 -10.71
N ALA A 265 8.41 33.71 -9.65
CA ALA A 265 7.30 34.65 -9.56
C ALA A 265 7.24 35.29 -8.14
N PRO A 266 8.26 36.08 -7.74
CA PRO A 266 8.43 36.52 -6.36
C PRO A 266 7.30 37.43 -5.88
N LYS A 267 6.86 38.38 -6.71
CA LYS A 267 5.74 39.26 -6.39
C LYS A 267 4.43 38.50 -6.18
N LEU A 268 4.16 37.50 -7.02
CA LEU A 268 2.98 36.64 -6.86
C LEU A 268 3.04 35.87 -5.53
N LYS A 269 4.23 35.34 -5.17
CA LYS A 269 4.42 34.65 -3.90
C LYS A 269 4.25 35.57 -2.70
N GLU A 270 4.80 36.79 -2.75
CA GLU A 270 4.59 37.83 -1.74
C GLU A 270 3.09 38.16 -1.58
N ASP A 271 2.38 38.36 -2.70
CA ASP A 271 0.94 38.64 -2.70
C ASP A 271 0.12 37.50 -2.08
N VAL A 272 0.47 36.24 -2.37
CA VAL A 272 -0.19 35.06 -1.76
C VAL A 272 0.13 34.97 -0.27
N VAL A 273 1.38 35.21 0.13
CA VAL A 273 1.77 35.24 1.55
C VAL A 273 1.01 36.33 2.30
N HIS A 274 0.88 37.52 1.73
CA HIS A 274 0.06 38.60 2.29
C HIS A 274 -1.41 38.20 2.40
N ALA A 275 -1.99 37.54 1.38
CA ALA A 275 -3.37 37.08 1.42
C ALA A 275 -3.63 36.02 2.51
N VAL A 276 -2.66 35.15 2.77
CA VAL A 276 -2.76 34.11 3.80
C VAL A 276 -2.59 34.70 5.20
N THR A 277 -1.63 35.59 5.38
CA THR A 277 -1.26 36.15 6.69
C THR A 277 -2.08 37.40 7.07
N LEU A 278 -2.72 38.04 6.09
CA LEU A 278 -3.31 39.38 6.19
C LEU A 278 -2.33 40.43 6.74
N THR A 279 -1.04 40.30 6.46
CA THR A 279 -0.04 41.30 6.83
C THR A 279 0.28 42.18 5.63
N GLY A 280 0.19 43.50 5.76
CA GLY A 280 0.54 44.46 4.70
C GLY A 280 -0.02 45.86 4.94
N PRO A 281 0.42 46.88 4.17
CA PRO A 281 -0.05 48.27 4.32
C PRO A 281 -1.54 48.46 3.96
N ASP A 282 -2.09 47.57 3.13
CA ASP A 282 -3.50 47.55 2.74
C ASP A 282 -4.31 46.47 3.48
N ALA A 283 -3.77 45.92 4.57
CA ALA A 283 -4.47 44.93 5.37
C ALA A 283 -5.70 45.57 6.04
N ASP A 284 -6.86 44.99 5.80
CA ASP A 284 -8.08 45.35 6.52
C ASP A 284 -8.05 44.69 7.90
N ASP A 285 -7.78 45.48 8.94
CA ASP A 285 -7.71 45.04 10.34
C ASP A 285 -9.01 44.35 10.82
N SER A 286 -10.13 44.49 10.11
CA SER A 286 -11.38 43.79 10.41
C SER A 286 -11.40 42.33 9.93
N LEU A 287 -10.53 41.97 8.98
CA LEU A 287 -10.45 40.63 8.42
C LEU A 287 -9.51 39.74 9.23
N LYS A 288 -9.95 38.51 9.50
CA LYS A 288 -9.12 37.47 10.12
C LYS A 288 -8.49 36.56 9.06
N PRO A 289 -7.23 36.12 9.26
CA PRO A 289 -6.60 35.10 8.42
C PRO A 289 -7.48 33.86 8.34
N TYR A 290 -7.44 33.17 7.19
CA TYR A 290 -8.09 31.87 7.06
C TYR A 290 -7.41 30.85 7.98
N SER A 291 -8.22 30.01 8.60
CA SER A 291 -7.80 28.87 9.41
C SER A 291 -7.74 27.59 8.57
N CYS A 292 -7.15 26.53 9.12
CA CYS A 292 -7.17 25.20 8.49
C CYS A 292 -8.60 24.74 8.14
N LYS A 293 -9.61 25.10 8.94
CA LYS A 293 -11.00 24.76 8.68
C LYS A 293 -11.54 25.43 7.42
N ASP A 294 -11.07 26.62 7.09
CA ASP A 294 -11.47 27.31 5.87
C ASP A 294 -10.85 26.64 4.62
N TYR A 295 -9.65 26.07 4.76
CA TYR A 295 -8.95 25.37 3.67
C TYR A 295 -9.38 23.92 3.49
N PHE A 296 -9.66 23.20 4.59
CA PHE A 296 -9.89 21.75 4.56
C PHE A 296 -11.27 21.31 5.03
N GLY A 297 -12.05 22.21 5.65
CA GLY A 297 -13.29 21.87 6.34
C GLY A 297 -13.10 21.25 7.73
N TRP A 298 -11.85 21.04 8.19
CA TRP A 298 -11.50 20.50 9.51
C TRP A 298 -10.14 21.02 9.98
N ASP A 299 -9.76 20.73 11.23
CA ASP A 299 -8.53 21.25 11.83
C ASP A 299 -7.55 20.11 12.20
N PRO A 300 -6.49 19.86 11.41
CA PRO A 300 -5.52 18.79 11.68
C PRO A 300 -4.71 19.00 12.97
N VAL A 301 -4.58 20.24 13.44
CA VAL A 301 -3.82 20.56 14.65
C VAL A 301 -4.64 20.22 15.90
N HIS A 302 -5.93 20.57 15.89
CA HIS A 302 -6.77 20.48 17.08
C HIS A 302 -7.68 19.25 17.12
N ASP A 303 -8.11 18.73 15.97
CA ASP A 303 -9.03 17.60 15.92
C ASP A 303 -8.29 16.28 16.14
N ALA A 304 -8.82 15.41 17.01
CA ALA A 304 -8.18 14.14 17.36
C ALA A 304 -8.16 13.14 16.19
N THR A 305 -9.22 13.13 15.38
CA THR A 305 -9.43 12.25 14.23
C THR A 305 -10.00 13.04 13.06
N VAL A 306 -9.89 12.50 11.85
CA VAL A 306 -10.52 13.09 10.66
C VAL A 306 -12.04 12.98 10.79
N PRO A 307 -12.81 14.08 10.67
CA PRO A 307 -14.27 14.02 10.76
C PRO A 307 -14.89 13.41 9.50
N GLU A 308 -16.03 12.73 9.67
CA GLU A 308 -16.82 12.16 8.57
C GLU A 308 -17.73 13.23 7.94
N GLY A 309 -17.98 13.13 6.64
CA GLY A 309 -18.97 13.97 5.95
C GLY A 309 -18.57 15.44 5.88
N VAL A 310 -17.27 15.73 5.88
CA VAL A 310 -16.74 17.08 5.65
C VAL A 310 -17.14 17.53 4.25
N ALA A 311 -17.69 18.73 4.12
CA ALA A 311 -17.97 19.33 2.83
C ALA A 311 -16.63 19.65 2.13
N GLU A 312 -16.38 19.05 0.97
CA GLU A 312 -15.21 19.38 0.16
C GLU A 312 -15.34 20.82 -0.33
N VAL A 313 -14.27 21.61 -0.20
CA VAL A 313 -14.31 23.06 -0.48
C VAL A 313 -14.72 23.38 -1.92
N LEU A 314 -14.42 22.49 -2.87
CA LEU A 314 -14.72 22.65 -4.29
C LEU A 314 -16.19 22.36 -4.63
N SER A 315 -16.66 21.17 -4.25
CA SER A 315 -17.97 20.67 -4.63
C SER A 315 -19.06 21.05 -3.63
N GLY A 316 -18.69 21.37 -2.39
CA GLY A 316 -19.59 21.52 -1.25
C GLY A 316 -20.20 20.18 -0.80
N GLU A 317 -19.84 19.07 -1.45
CA GLU A 317 -20.39 17.75 -1.18
C GLU A 317 -19.71 17.12 0.03
N ALA A 318 -20.49 16.39 0.83
CA ALA A 318 -19.95 15.63 1.95
C ALA A 318 -19.12 14.45 1.41
N VAL A 319 -17.83 14.42 1.74
CA VAL A 319 -16.90 13.39 1.30
C VAL A 319 -16.47 12.45 2.42
N THR A 320 -15.87 11.32 2.05
CA THR A 320 -15.36 10.32 3.00
C THR A 320 -14.16 10.84 3.79
N VAL A 321 -13.90 10.26 4.97
CA VAL A 321 -12.69 10.56 5.76
C VAL A 321 -11.39 10.36 4.97
N TYR A 322 -11.37 9.41 4.04
CA TYR A 322 -10.21 9.12 3.21
C TYR A 322 -9.97 10.24 2.21
N ARG A 323 -11.02 10.71 1.53
CA ARG A 323 -10.97 11.84 0.59
C ARG A 323 -10.57 13.13 1.29
N THR A 324 -11.18 13.43 2.45
CA THR A 324 -10.83 14.59 3.27
C THR A 324 -9.35 14.59 3.65
N LEU A 325 -8.84 13.46 4.17
CA LEU A 325 -7.45 13.37 4.57
C LEU A 325 -6.50 13.45 3.37
N CYS A 326 -6.85 12.81 2.25
CA CYS A 326 -6.04 12.82 1.03
C CYS A 326 -5.86 14.24 0.49
N ASN A 327 -6.96 14.97 0.31
CA ASN A 327 -6.91 16.35 -0.18
C ASN A 327 -6.10 17.25 0.77
N SER A 328 -6.32 17.11 2.08
CA SER A 328 -5.57 17.87 3.10
C SER A 328 -4.07 17.57 3.05
N LEU A 329 -3.70 16.30 2.85
CA LEU A 329 -2.32 15.84 2.78
C LEU A 329 -1.59 16.44 1.57
N ILE A 330 -2.24 16.42 0.40
CA ILE A 330 -1.72 16.98 -0.85
C ILE A 330 -1.50 18.49 -0.72
N HIS A 331 -2.51 19.22 -0.25
CA HIS A 331 -2.42 20.68 -0.14
C HIS A 331 -1.44 21.14 0.94
N ALA A 332 -1.38 20.46 2.09
CA ALA A 332 -0.38 20.74 3.12
C ALA A 332 1.05 20.46 2.63
N PHE A 333 1.25 19.41 1.83
CA PHE A 333 2.52 19.15 1.17
C PHE A 333 2.92 20.32 0.26
N TYR A 334 2.03 20.75 -0.64
CA TYR A 334 2.34 21.85 -1.57
C TYR A 334 2.60 23.17 -0.84
N ALA A 335 1.81 23.50 0.19
CA ALA A 335 2.00 24.70 1.00
C ALA A 335 3.36 24.70 1.70
N GLU A 336 3.75 23.60 2.34
CA GLU A 336 5.04 23.49 3.01
C GLU A 336 6.21 23.56 2.01
N ARG A 337 6.10 22.89 0.86
CA ARG A 337 7.12 22.93 -0.20
C ARG A 337 7.25 24.31 -0.84
N ALA A 338 6.16 25.04 -0.95
CA ALA A 338 6.16 26.45 -1.38
C ALA A 338 6.58 27.41 -0.26
N SER A 339 6.85 26.92 0.96
CA SER A 339 7.16 27.75 2.14
C SER A 339 6.07 28.76 2.50
N ILE A 340 4.79 28.37 2.34
CA ILE A 340 3.61 29.17 2.66
C ILE A 340 2.85 28.48 3.80
N ASN A 341 2.66 29.18 4.91
CA ASN A 341 2.01 28.63 6.10
C ASN A 341 0.50 28.88 6.06
N ILE A 342 -0.30 27.84 5.85
CA ILE A 342 -1.77 27.88 5.81
C ILE A 342 -2.44 27.51 7.15
N GLY A 343 -1.68 27.56 8.26
CA GLY A 343 -2.16 27.29 9.62
C GLY A 343 -1.76 25.92 10.19
N CYS A 344 -1.26 25.01 9.37
CA CYS A 344 -0.68 23.73 9.79
C CYS A 344 0.48 23.29 8.88
N GLY A 345 1.32 22.40 9.37
CA GLY A 345 2.35 21.73 8.57
C GLY A 345 1.86 20.40 7.98
N TYR A 346 2.62 19.88 7.01
CA TYR A 346 2.37 18.55 6.43
C TYR A 346 2.38 17.45 7.50
N ALA A 347 3.27 17.56 8.50
CA ALA A 347 3.37 16.60 9.59
C ALA A 347 2.10 16.49 10.45
N ASP A 348 1.36 17.59 10.64
CA ASP A 348 0.11 17.60 11.42
C ASP A 348 -0.97 16.77 10.75
N VAL A 349 -1.07 16.89 9.42
CA VAL A 349 -2.01 16.13 8.59
C VAL A 349 -1.56 14.67 8.48
N LEU A 350 -0.28 14.42 8.16
CA LEU A 350 0.27 13.08 8.03
C LEU A 350 0.02 12.25 9.30
N ALA A 351 0.17 12.84 10.48
CA ALA A 351 -0.04 12.15 11.76
C ALA A 351 -1.43 11.52 11.90
N LYS A 352 -2.45 12.01 11.16
CA LYS A 352 -3.81 11.44 11.18
C LYS A 352 -3.98 10.19 10.33
N VAL A 353 -3.04 9.86 9.45
CA VAL A 353 -3.10 8.61 8.65
C VAL A 353 -3.22 7.38 9.57
N ALA A 354 -2.50 7.38 10.69
CA ALA A 354 -2.54 6.29 11.67
C ALA A 354 -3.92 6.06 12.29
N THR A 355 -4.82 7.06 12.33
CA THR A 355 -6.17 6.89 12.88
C THR A 355 -7.09 6.08 11.95
N LEU A 356 -6.69 5.94 10.67
CA LEU A 356 -7.43 5.16 9.67
C LEU A 356 -6.83 3.76 9.46
N ARG A 357 -5.74 3.43 10.16
CA ARG A 357 -5.18 2.07 10.20
C ARG A 357 -5.92 1.21 11.25
N PRO A 358 -6.11 -0.10 11.02
CA PRO A 358 -5.80 -0.83 9.78
C PRO A 358 -6.83 -0.55 8.67
N TYR A 359 -6.34 -0.50 7.43
CA TYR A 359 -7.16 -0.30 6.24
C TYR A 359 -8.16 -1.43 6.00
N LYS A 360 -9.27 -1.09 5.35
CA LYS A 360 -10.37 -2.01 5.07
C LYS A 360 -10.19 -2.70 3.72
N SER A 361 -10.64 -3.94 3.60
CA SER A 361 -10.65 -4.66 2.32
C SER A 361 -11.75 -4.13 1.39
N HIS A 362 -11.68 -4.47 0.10
CA HIS A 362 -12.72 -4.14 -0.88
C HIS A 362 -14.09 -4.79 -0.59
N GLY A 363 -14.14 -5.78 0.34
CA GLY A 363 -15.39 -6.38 0.80
C GLY A 363 -15.97 -5.72 2.06
N GLU A 364 -15.18 -4.89 2.74
CA GLU A 364 -15.57 -4.17 3.96
C GLU A 364 -16.08 -2.74 3.66
N LEU A 365 -15.79 -2.18 2.48
CA LEU A 365 -16.21 -0.84 2.06
C LEU A 365 -17.01 -0.85 0.75
N PRO A 366 -17.93 0.11 0.54
CA PRO A 366 -18.42 0.46 -0.79
C PRO A 366 -17.27 0.78 -1.75
N TRP A 367 -17.45 0.51 -3.04
CA TRP A 367 -16.40 0.71 -4.05
C TRP A 367 -15.82 2.13 -4.04
N GLU A 368 -16.65 3.18 -4.07
CA GLU A 368 -16.20 4.57 -4.05
C GLU A 368 -15.35 4.89 -2.81
N SER A 369 -15.81 4.50 -1.62
CA SER A 369 -15.03 4.71 -0.38
C SER A 369 -13.75 3.85 -0.33
N TYR A 370 -13.76 2.68 -0.97
CA TYR A 370 -12.55 1.86 -1.13
C TYR A 370 -11.55 2.53 -2.09
N VAL A 371 -12.03 3.11 -3.19
CA VAL A 371 -11.21 3.90 -4.12
C VAL A 371 -10.62 5.11 -3.40
N ASP A 372 -11.41 5.87 -2.63
CA ASP A 372 -10.90 6.98 -1.82
C ASP A 372 -9.81 6.52 -0.82
N GLN A 373 -10.01 5.37 -0.17
CA GLN A 373 -9.00 4.78 0.71
C GLN A 373 -7.72 4.41 -0.05
N ALA A 374 -7.85 3.77 -1.21
CA ALA A 374 -6.73 3.42 -2.06
C ALA A 374 -5.96 4.66 -2.51
N TYR A 375 -6.68 5.72 -2.88
CA TYR A 375 -6.14 7.01 -3.32
C TYR A 375 -5.40 7.73 -2.19
N LEU A 376 -5.95 7.72 -0.97
CA LEU A 376 -5.23 8.21 0.21
C LEU A 376 -3.91 7.45 0.41
N ILE A 377 -3.96 6.12 0.32
CA ILE A 377 -2.79 5.26 0.55
C ILE A 377 -1.68 5.54 -0.46
N THR A 378 -2.01 5.66 -1.74
CA THR A 378 -1.04 6.00 -2.78
C THR A 378 -0.49 7.42 -2.60
N HIS A 379 -1.32 8.38 -2.18
CA HIS A 379 -0.88 9.76 -1.95
C HIS A 379 -0.04 9.96 -0.69
N VAL A 380 -0.16 9.09 0.32
CA VAL A 380 0.82 9.01 1.41
C VAL A 380 2.20 8.63 0.85
N VAL A 381 2.26 7.65 -0.05
CA VAL A 381 3.52 7.26 -0.71
C VAL A 381 4.04 8.39 -1.59
N PHE A 382 3.20 9.01 -2.43
CA PHE A 382 3.61 10.06 -3.36
C PHE A 382 4.11 11.33 -2.67
N THR A 383 3.43 11.79 -1.63
CA THR A 383 3.88 12.98 -0.91
C THR A 383 5.19 12.72 -0.14
N LEU A 384 5.40 11.52 0.40
CA LEU A 384 6.66 11.16 1.08
C LEU A 384 7.81 10.90 0.11
N ASN A 385 7.54 10.35 -1.07
CA ASN A 385 8.56 10.08 -2.09
C ASN A 385 8.84 11.27 -3.03
N ASN A 386 8.23 12.43 -2.75
CA ASN A 386 8.32 13.64 -3.57
C ASN A 386 7.89 13.39 -5.03
N TRP A 387 6.72 12.75 -5.19
CA TRP A 387 6.06 12.46 -6.47
C TRP A 387 6.94 11.64 -7.45
N GLY A 388 7.58 10.59 -6.94
CA GLY A 388 8.38 9.63 -7.70
C GLY A 388 9.89 9.91 -7.74
N GLU A 389 10.33 11.08 -7.26
CA GLU A 389 11.74 11.45 -7.28
C GLU A 389 12.61 10.59 -6.35
N LEU A 390 12.07 10.16 -5.21
CA LEU A 390 12.79 9.43 -4.18
C LEU A 390 12.30 7.98 -4.09
N ALA A 391 13.19 7.06 -3.75
CA ALA A 391 12.81 5.72 -3.31
C ALA A 391 12.41 5.75 -1.83
N LEU A 392 11.52 4.85 -1.41
CA LEU A 392 11.12 4.66 -0.02
C LEU A 392 11.45 3.25 0.43
N GLU A 393 11.85 3.11 1.69
CA GLU A 393 11.99 1.79 2.32
C GLU A 393 10.61 1.27 2.74
N PRO A 394 10.23 0.02 2.41
CA PRO A 394 8.95 -0.57 2.79
C PRO A 394 8.65 -0.49 4.30
N GLU A 395 9.69 -0.58 5.14
CA GLU A 395 9.58 -0.52 6.60
C GLU A 395 9.16 0.86 7.14
N LEU A 396 9.23 1.92 6.33
CA LEU A 396 8.70 3.24 6.71
C LEU A 396 7.16 3.28 6.64
N LEU A 397 6.57 2.49 5.75
CA LEU A 397 5.14 2.48 5.43
C LEU A 397 4.64 1.03 5.27
N PRO A 398 4.76 0.18 6.30
CA PRO A 398 4.49 -1.26 6.16
C PRO A 398 3.02 -1.54 5.85
N HIS A 399 2.10 -0.72 6.37
CA HIS A 399 0.66 -0.86 6.15
C HIS A 399 0.27 -0.51 4.70
N GLU A 400 0.80 0.58 4.17
CA GLU A 400 0.54 1.04 2.81
C GLU A 400 1.15 0.10 1.79
N HIS A 401 2.43 -0.27 2.00
CA HIS A 401 3.13 -1.21 1.13
C HIS A 401 2.42 -2.57 1.05
N LEU A 402 2.00 -3.14 2.19
CA LEU A 402 1.26 -4.39 2.18
C LEU A 402 -0.10 -4.25 1.49
N PHE A 403 -0.85 -3.19 1.80
CA PHE A 403 -2.15 -2.95 1.18
C PHE A 403 -2.04 -2.91 -0.35
N ILE A 404 -1.09 -2.14 -0.88
CA ILE A 404 -0.89 -2.00 -2.33
C ILE A 404 -0.54 -3.35 -2.97
N ARG A 405 0.39 -4.12 -2.38
CA ARG A 405 0.78 -5.45 -2.89
C ARG A 405 -0.40 -6.42 -2.95
N GLU A 406 -1.27 -6.40 -1.94
CA GLU A 406 -2.42 -7.31 -1.84
C GLU A 406 -3.59 -6.88 -2.73
N ASN A 407 -3.69 -5.60 -3.07
CA ASN A 407 -4.84 -5.03 -3.77
C ASN A 407 -4.60 -4.69 -5.25
N LEU A 408 -3.37 -4.75 -5.77
CA LEU A 408 -3.13 -4.57 -7.22
C LEU A 408 -3.99 -5.49 -8.09
N GLY A 409 -4.14 -6.75 -7.67
CA GLY A 409 -4.97 -7.70 -8.39
C GLY A 409 -6.48 -7.38 -8.35
N VAL A 410 -6.94 -6.59 -7.38
CA VAL A 410 -8.32 -6.08 -7.31
C VAL A 410 -8.51 -5.00 -8.38
N ALA A 411 -7.64 -3.98 -8.40
CA ALA A 411 -7.70 -2.89 -9.38
C ALA A 411 -7.67 -3.40 -10.83
N VAL A 412 -6.80 -4.39 -11.12
CA VAL A 412 -6.76 -5.03 -12.45
C VAL A 412 -8.08 -5.74 -12.81
N ARG A 413 -8.74 -6.41 -11.84
CA ARG A 413 -10.02 -7.09 -12.09
C ARG A 413 -11.15 -6.12 -12.37
N GLU A 414 -11.19 -5.01 -11.63
CA GLU A 414 -12.17 -3.94 -11.81
C GLU A 414 -11.84 -3.04 -13.02
N ARG A 415 -10.73 -3.32 -13.72
CA ARG A 415 -10.26 -2.58 -14.91
C ARG A 415 -10.00 -1.09 -14.64
N ASP A 416 -9.63 -0.77 -13.40
CA ASP A 416 -9.34 0.58 -12.97
C ASP A 416 -7.90 0.96 -13.35
N ALA A 417 -7.74 1.67 -14.46
CA ALA A 417 -6.42 2.07 -14.96
C ALA A 417 -5.72 3.06 -14.02
N HIS A 418 -6.47 3.91 -13.33
CA HIS A 418 -5.92 4.87 -12.38
C HIS A 418 -5.25 4.15 -11.21
N LEU A 419 -6.00 3.30 -10.51
CA LEU A 419 -5.47 2.56 -9.37
C LEU A 419 -4.37 1.58 -9.76
N VAL A 420 -4.46 0.93 -10.92
CA VAL A 420 -3.37 0.07 -11.41
C VAL A 420 -2.09 0.88 -11.64
N GLY A 421 -2.19 2.06 -12.26
CA GLY A 421 -1.06 2.97 -12.44
C GLY A 421 -0.42 3.36 -11.12
N GLU A 422 -1.21 3.89 -10.19
CA GLU A 422 -0.69 4.36 -8.91
C GLU A 422 -0.09 3.25 -8.05
N TYR A 423 -0.70 2.07 -8.03
CA TYR A 423 -0.15 0.93 -7.31
C TYR A 423 1.18 0.45 -7.89
N VAL A 424 1.30 0.37 -9.21
CA VAL A 424 2.58 0.01 -9.86
C VAL A 424 3.66 1.04 -9.53
N GLU A 425 3.31 2.32 -9.59
CA GLU A 425 4.21 3.42 -9.24
C GLU A 425 4.68 3.34 -7.79
N CYS A 426 3.75 3.15 -6.84
CA CYS A 426 4.09 3.00 -5.43
C CYS A 426 4.98 1.78 -5.18
N LEU A 427 4.69 0.63 -5.80
CA LEU A 427 5.54 -0.56 -5.67
C LEU A 427 6.96 -0.31 -6.18
N ARG A 428 7.10 0.45 -7.28
CA ARG A 428 8.41 0.87 -7.80
C ARG A 428 9.13 1.81 -6.84
N ALA A 429 8.41 2.76 -6.22
CA ALA A 429 8.96 3.61 -5.17
C ALA A 429 9.50 2.79 -3.99
N PHE A 430 8.86 1.66 -3.65
CA PHE A 430 9.32 0.69 -2.65
C PHE A 430 10.42 -0.27 -3.13
N GLY A 431 10.93 -0.09 -4.36
CA GLY A 431 12.05 -0.85 -4.90
C GLY A 431 11.68 -2.11 -5.67
N SER A 432 10.40 -2.39 -5.94
CA SER A 432 10.03 -3.45 -6.89
C SER A 432 10.54 -3.10 -8.29
N ASP A 433 11.16 -4.08 -8.96
CA ASP A 433 11.69 -3.92 -10.31
C ASP A 433 10.89 -4.73 -11.36
N ASP A 434 11.35 -4.69 -12.61
CA ASP A 434 10.72 -5.36 -13.74
C ASP A 434 10.67 -6.89 -13.62
N SER A 435 11.39 -7.50 -12.67
CA SER A 435 11.30 -8.94 -12.40
C SER A 435 10.13 -9.31 -11.48
N ASP A 436 9.55 -8.34 -10.75
CA ASP A 436 8.40 -8.57 -9.87
C ASP A 436 7.15 -8.91 -10.72
N PRO A 437 6.54 -10.09 -10.53
CA PRO A 437 5.33 -10.50 -11.26
C PRO A 437 4.15 -9.54 -11.12
N LEU A 438 4.04 -8.81 -10.00
CA LEU A 438 3.01 -7.79 -9.81
C LEU A 438 3.25 -6.58 -10.71
N ILE A 439 4.50 -6.11 -10.81
CA ILE A 439 4.88 -5.03 -11.73
C ILE A 439 4.58 -5.44 -13.16
N GLN A 440 4.98 -6.64 -13.59
CA GLN A 440 4.69 -7.14 -14.94
C GLN A 440 3.19 -7.24 -15.21
N LEU A 441 2.38 -7.66 -14.22
CA LEU A 441 0.93 -7.73 -14.35
C LEU A 441 0.32 -6.34 -14.60
N GLY A 442 0.65 -5.36 -13.76
CA GLY A 442 0.12 -4.00 -13.89
C GLY A 442 0.57 -3.34 -15.19
N MET A 443 1.85 -3.43 -15.55
CA MET A 443 2.36 -2.89 -16.82
C MET A 443 1.69 -3.52 -18.04
N THR A 444 1.52 -4.85 -18.04
CA THR A 444 0.84 -5.54 -19.15
C THR A 444 -0.60 -5.09 -19.29
N PHE A 445 -1.31 -4.89 -18.16
CA PHE A 445 -2.66 -4.34 -18.17
C PHE A 445 -2.66 -2.93 -18.77
N LEU A 446 -1.82 -2.02 -18.29
CA LEU A 446 -1.77 -0.63 -18.76
C LEU A 446 -1.46 -0.55 -20.26
N LEU A 447 -0.47 -1.30 -20.75
CA LEU A 447 -0.14 -1.31 -22.18
C LEU A 447 -1.29 -1.78 -23.07
N ARG A 448 -2.14 -2.67 -22.57
CA ARG A 448 -3.33 -3.16 -23.30
C ARG A 448 -4.53 -2.22 -23.17
N ALA A 449 -4.59 -1.46 -22.09
CA ALA A 449 -5.67 -0.51 -21.81
C ALA A 449 -5.48 0.84 -22.53
N GLN A 450 -4.30 1.11 -23.10
CA GLN A 450 -4.08 2.33 -23.88
C GLN A 450 -5.00 2.36 -25.10
N ASP A 451 -5.75 3.43 -25.26
CA ASP A 451 -6.57 3.63 -26.44
C ASP A 451 -5.69 3.80 -27.69
N PRO A 452 -5.88 3.00 -28.76
CA PRO A 452 -4.98 3.00 -29.91
C PRO A 452 -5.09 4.26 -30.77
N ASN A 453 -6.19 5.02 -30.67
CA ASN A 453 -6.46 6.18 -31.52
C ASN A 453 -6.01 7.49 -30.86
N THR A 454 -6.25 7.61 -29.57
CA THR A 454 -5.98 8.82 -28.78
C THR A 454 -4.71 8.70 -27.95
N HIS A 455 -4.19 7.49 -27.77
CA HIS A 455 -3.03 7.17 -26.93
C HIS A 455 -3.21 7.51 -25.44
N ARG A 456 -4.45 7.72 -25.01
CA ARG A 456 -4.84 8.02 -23.63
C ARG A 456 -5.37 6.77 -22.92
N TRP A 457 -5.51 6.90 -21.61
CA TRP A 457 -6.24 5.96 -20.77
C TRP A 457 -7.55 6.59 -20.32
N ASP A 458 -8.52 5.73 -20.02
CA ASP A 458 -9.86 6.08 -19.55
C ASP A 458 -10.53 7.22 -20.36
N VAL A 459 -10.66 7.00 -21.67
CA VAL A 459 -11.20 8.00 -22.62
C VAL A 459 -12.72 8.21 -22.49
N GLY A 460 -13.40 7.45 -21.63
CA GLY A 460 -14.84 7.56 -21.41
C GLY A 460 -15.25 8.65 -20.42
N GLY A 461 -14.31 9.14 -19.60
CA GLY A 461 -14.53 10.20 -18.63
C GLY A 461 -14.38 11.62 -19.20
N ASP A 462 -14.47 12.61 -18.30
CA ASP A 462 -14.14 13.99 -18.63
C ASP A 462 -12.63 14.17 -18.92
N ALA A 463 -12.27 15.37 -19.41
CA ALA A 463 -10.89 15.66 -19.81
C ALA A 463 -9.87 15.51 -18.68
N TYR A 464 -10.23 15.87 -17.44
CA TYR A 464 -9.36 15.72 -16.28
C TYR A 464 -9.20 14.26 -15.90
N THR A 465 -10.31 13.49 -15.89
CA THR A 465 -10.26 12.05 -15.62
C THR A 465 -9.35 11.32 -16.61
N SER A 466 -9.49 11.59 -17.92
CA SER A 466 -8.63 10.99 -18.95
C SER A 466 -7.17 11.48 -18.87
N TYR A 467 -6.95 12.77 -18.57
CA TYR A 467 -5.62 13.32 -18.31
C TYR A 467 -4.93 12.56 -17.15
N HIS A 468 -5.62 12.44 -16.01
CA HIS A 468 -5.07 11.83 -14.81
C HIS A 468 -4.76 10.35 -15.03
N ALA A 469 -5.67 9.61 -15.68
CA ALA A 469 -5.46 8.22 -16.06
C ALA A 469 -4.19 8.04 -16.90
N THR A 470 -4.03 8.93 -17.89
CA THR A 470 -2.90 8.91 -18.82
C THR A 470 -1.60 9.25 -18.11
N MET A 471 -1.60 10.22 -17.19
CA MET A 471 -0.45 10.59 -16.36
C MET A 471 0.01 9.41 -15.52
N VAL A 472 -0.87 8.81 -14.70
CA VAL A 472 -0.47 7.72 -13.79
C VAL A 472 -0.06 6.46 -14.55
N ALA A 473 -0.68 6.18 -15.70
CA ALA A 473 -0.26 5.09 -16.58
C ALA A 473 1.13 5.35 -17.17
N CYS A 474 1.42 6.58 -17.63
CA CYS A 474 2.74 6.93 -18.15
C CYS A 474 3.81 6.79 -17.07
N GLN A 475 3.58 7.31 -15.86
CA GLN A 475 4.48 7.20 -14.72
C GLN A 475 4.78 5.74 -14.37
N ALA A 476 3.73 4.92 -14.21
CA ALA A 476 3.87 3.49 -13.92
C ALA A 476 4.69 2.71 -14.97
N LEU A 477 4.63 3.13 -16.24
CA LEU A 477 5.34 2.50 -17.35
C LEU A 477 6.80 2.98 -17.49
N LEU A 478 7.24 3.97 -16.72
CA LEU A 478 8.61 4.48 -16.78
C LEU A 478 9.66 3.46 -16.34
N VAL A 479 10.83 3.58 -16.96
CA VAL A 479 12.06 3.00 -16.42
C VAL A 479 12.59 3.95 -15.35
N HIS A 480 12.35 3.58 -14.08
CA HIS A 480 12.63 4.46 -12.94
C HIS A 480 14.11 4.60 -12.60
N THR A 481 14.46 5.82 -12.25
CA THR A 481 15.77 6.29 -11.78
C THR A 481 15.55 7.28 -10.64
N HIS A 482 15.33 6.74 -9.45
CA HIS A 482 15.19 7.55 -8.24
C HIS A 482 16.50 8.30 -7.93
N ARG A 483 16.36 9.53 -7.46
CA ARG A 483 17.46 10.48 -7.21
C ARG A 483 17.92 10.53 -5.76
N GLY A 484 17.45 9.58 -4.96
CA GLY A 484 17.76 9.48 -3.54
C GLY A 484 16.74 8.64 -2.81
N TYR A 485 16.71 8.82 -1.50
CA TYR A 485 15.81 8.12 -0.58
C TYR A 485 14.98 9.15 0.18
N GLY A 486 13.70 8.85 0.37
CA GLY A 486 12.79 9.67 1.15
C GLY A 486 12.88 9.38 2.66
N PRO A 487 12.09 10.10 3.47
CA PRO A 487 11.05 11.04 3.03
C PRO A 487 11.60 12.40 2.52
N GLY A 488 10.88 13.03 1.58
CA GLY A 488 11.29 14.31 0.97
C GLY A 488 11.12 15.55 1.84
N LEU A 489 10.38 15.45 2.96
CA LEU A 489 10.15 16.53 3.92
C LEU A 489 10.71 16.15 5.30
N PRO A 490 11.71 16.87 5.84
CA PRO A 490 12.27 16.56 7.16
C PRO A 490 11.26 16.67 8.31
N SER A 491 10.23 17.50 8.17
CA SER A 491 9.18 17.72 9.19
C SER A 491 8.41 16.44 9.55
N CYS A 492 8.28 15.49 8.62
CA CYS A 492 7.54 14.26 8.84
C CYS A 492 8.33 13.17 9.58
N VAL A 493 9.65 13.30 9.72
CA VAL A 493 10.51 12.26 10.31
C VAL A 493 10.05 11.89 11.71
N ALA A 494 9.68 12.87 12.54
CA ALA A 494 9.19 12.62 13.90
C ALA A 494 7.88 11.82 13.92
N VAL A 495 7.01 12.02 12.92
CA VAL A 495 5.75 11.27 12.76
C VAL A 495 6.06 9.82 12.40
N LEU A 496 6.95 9.61 11.42
CA LEU A 496 7.35 8.26 10.99
C LEU A 496 8.07 7.48 12.08
N GLU A 497 8.97 8.12 12.85
CA GLU A 497 9.63 7.50 14.00
C GLU A 497 8.62 7.08 15.07
N LYS A 498 7.60 7.91 15.31
CA LYS A 498 6.52 7.59 16.25
C LYS A 498 5.68 6.39 15.77
N TRP A 499 5.38 6.31 14.48
CA TRP A 499 4.70 5.13 13.90
C TRP A 499 5.56 3.89 14.07
N HIS A 500 6.83 3.95 13.66
CA HIS A 500 7.75 2.81 13.77
C HIS A 500 7.92 2.31 15.22
N ALA A 501 7.88 3.22 16.21
CA ALA A 501 7.95 2.85 17.63
C ALA A 501 6.64 2.27 18.18
N ALA A 502 5.50 2.70 17.65
CA ALA A 502 4.17 2.29 18.11
C ALA A 502 3.69 0.98 17.45
N GLU A 503 4.04 0.76 16.19
CA GLU A 503 3.58 -0.35 15.38
C GLU A 503 4.41 -1.60 15.67
N ARG A 504 3.72 -2.68 16.08
CA ARG A 504 4.32 -4.00 16.21
C ARG A 504 4.16 -4.74 14.87
N PRO A 505 5.08 -5.66 14.51
CA PRO A 505 4.92 -6.50 13.32
C PRO A 505 3.57 -7.24 13.27
N ASP A 506 2.96 -7.51 14.43
CA ASP A 506 1.66 -8.18 14.56
C ASP A 506 0.45 -7.27 14.28
N ASP A 507 0.63 -5.94 14.25
CA ASP A 507 -0.45 -4.95 14.03
C ASP A 507 -0.76 -4.76 12.53
N VAL A 508 0.11 -5.27 11.65
CA VAL A 508 -0.11 -5.30 10.20
C VAL A 508 -1.11 -6.42 9.88
N ARG A 509 -2.39 -6.07 9.79
CA ARG A 509 -3.48 -7.01 9.48
C ARG A 509 -3.28 -7.60 8.07
N GLU A 510 -2.95 -8.89 7.98
CA GLU A 510 -3.04 -9.63 6.69
C GLU A 510 -4.47 -9.57 6.17
N ASN A 511 -4.67 -9.32 4.87
CA ASN A 511 -6.00 -9.27 4.27
C ASN A 511 -6.78 -10.57 4.59
N PRO A 512 -8.00 -10.45 5.14
CA PRO A 512 -8.82 -11.59 5.54
C PRO A 512 -9.07 -12.57 4.39
N ASP A 513 -9.08 -12.16 3.13
CA ASP A 513 -9.23 -13.05 1.97
C ASP A 513 -7.99 -13.91 1.71
N ILE A 514 -6.79 -13.37 1.97
CA ILE A 514 -5.53 -14.13 1.93
C ILE A 514 -5.45 -15.05 3.16
N ALA A 515 -5.86 -14.58 4.33
CA ALA A 515 -5.97 -15.40 5.53
C ALA A 515 -7.04 -16.51 5.36
N LEU A 516 -8.14 -16.25 4.64
CA LEU A 516 -9.16 -17.22 4.31
C LEU A 516 -8.62 -18.27 3.34
N ARG A 517 -7.88 -17.85 2.30
CA ARG A 517 -7.17 -18.77 1.39
C ARG A 517 -6.18 -19.65 2.16
N LYS A 518 -5.33 -19.08 3.02
CA LYS A 518 -4.43 -19.83 3.91
C LYS A 518 -5.20 -20.81 4.83
N ARG A 519 -6.33 -20.39 5.41
CA ARG A 519 -7.18 -21.26 6.27
C ARG A 519 -7.89 -22.38 5.51
N VAL A 520 -8.30 -22.12 4.26
CA VAL A 520 -8.90 -23.12 3.37
C VAL A 520 -7.83 -24.13 2.96
N ASP A 521 -6.62 -23.67 2.66
CA ASP A 521 -5.46 -24.53 2.39
C ASP A 521 -5.05 -25.35 3.63
N ASP A 522 -5.13 -24.77 4.83
CA ASP A 522 -4.86 -25.46 6.10
C ASP A 522 -5.96 -26.46 6.49
N LYS A 523 -7.24 -26.17 6.17
CA LYS A 523 -8.34 -27.13 6.32
C LYS A 523 -8.24 -28.26 5.29
N ALA A 524 -7.81 -27.98 4.06
CA ALA A 524 -7.55 -28.99 3.05
C ALA A 524 -6.33 -29.88 3.39
N ARG A 525 -5.41 -29.38 4.22
CA ARG A 525 -4.25 -30.14 4.74
C ARG A 525 -4.54 -31.03 5.96
N LYS A 526 -5.66 -30.83 6.67
CA LYS A 526 -6.05 -31.74 7.77
C LYS A 526 -6.95 -32.86 7.24
N PRO A 527 -6.55 -34.14 7.35
CA PRO A 527 -7.44 -35.24 6.97
C PRO A 527 -8.69 -35.23 7.87
N PRO A 528 -9.87 -35.62 7.34
CA PRO A 528 -11.09 -35.71 8.15
C PRO A 528 -10.84 -36.67 9.31
N LYS A 529 -11.13 -36.22 10.54
CA LYS A 529 -11.21 -37.13 11.69
C LYS A 529 -12.23 -38.20 11.32
N LYS A 530 -11.78 -39.45 11.21
CA LYS A 530 -12.67 -40.62 11.21
C LYS A 530 -13.48 -40.58 12.51
N GLU A 531 -14.75 -40.22 12.40
CA GLU A 531 -15.74 -40.61 13.39
C GLU A 531 -15.84 -42.13 13.33
N SER A 532 -15.25 -42.79 14.32
CA SER A 532 -15.52 -44.19 14.60
C SER A 532 -16.90 -44.25 15.24
N ASN A 533 -17.85 -44.80 14.49
CA ASN A 533 -19.06 -45.41 15.03
C ASN A 533 -18.65 -46.47 16.05
N GLU A 534 -18.84 -46.20 17.34
CA GLU A 534 -19.09 -47.23 18.33
C GLU A 534 -20.39 -46.90 19.05
N GLU A 535 -21.30 -47.85 18.94
CA GLU A 535 -22.66 -47.84 19.42
C GLU A 535 -22.70 -48.48 20.82
N LYS A 536 -23.57 -47.94 21.69
CA LYS A 536 -24.16 -48.47 22.95
C LYS A 536 -23.68 -47.87 24.29
N PRO A 537 -24.51 -47.92 25.35
CA PRO A 537 -25.95 -47.67 25.42
C PRO A 537 -26.33 -46.70 26.59
N ALA A 538 -27.63 -46.54 26.81
CA ALA A 538 -28.29 -45.44 27.51
C ALA A 538 -28.21 -45.39 29.06
N SER A 539 -28.29 -44.13 29.55
CA SER A 539 -29.03 -43.63 30.74
C SER A 539 -28.48 -43.85 32.17
N PRO A 540 -28.90 -43.05 33.18
CA PRO A 540 -29.68 -41.80 33.18
C PRO A 540 -29.09 -40.64 34.02
N ARG A 541 -29.70 -39.46 33.81
CA ARG A 541 -29.57 -38.20 34.56
C ARG A 541 -30.08 -38.32 36.02
N PRO A 542 -29.64 -37.45 36.95
CA PRO A 542 -30.58 -36.43 37.48
C PRO A 542 -29.88 -35.07 37.72
N GLN A 543 -30.43 -33.97 37.19
CA GLN A 543 -31.28 -32.96 37.85
C GLN A 543 -30.55 -31.88 38.69
N LYS A 544 -30.85 -30.64 38.27
CA LYS A 544 -30.61 -29.28 38.81
C LYS A 544 -30.98 -29.15 40.32
N PRO A 545 -30.63 -28.05 41.05
CA PRO A 545 -31.16 -26.70 40.74
C PRO A 545 -30.28 -25.48 41.08
N ALA A 546 -30.82 -24.32 40.71
CA ALA A 546 -30.26 -22.97 40.75
C ALA A 546 -30.48 -22.24 42.08
N ALA A 547 -29.69 -21.18 42.35
CA ALA A 547 -30.13 -19.93 43.03
C ALA A 547 -29.02 -18.85 43.02
N GLU A 548 -29.38 -17.64 42.58
CA GLU A 548 -28.72 -16.34 42.90
C GLU A 548 -29.17 -15.83 44.31
N PRO A 549 -28.97 -14.55 44.70
CA PRO A 549 -27.74 -13.78 44.95
C PRO A 549 -27.74 -13.21 46.40
N LYS A 550 -26.66 -12.54 46.87
CA LYS A 550 -26.74 -11.35 47.78
C LYS A 550 -25.37 -10.81 48.28
N LYS A 551 -25.26 -9.48 48.14
CA LYS A 551 -24.84 -8.45 49.12
C LYS A 551 -23.36 -8.28 49.56
N ARG A 552 -22.88 -7.05 49.28
CA ARG A 552 -21.91 -6.22 50.03
C ARG A 552 -22.23 -6.13 51.53
N PRO A 553 -21.26 -5.89 52.42
CA PRO A 553 -20.92 -4.51 52.85
C PRO A 553 -19.40 -4.28 53.13
N ALA A 554 -18.85 -3.09 52.82
CA ALA A 554 -18.51 -1.96 53.72
C ALA A 554 -17.16 -2.08 54.48
N ALA A 555 -16.37 -1.01 54.39
CA ALA A 555 -15.09 -0.77 55.06
C ALA A 555 -15.23 -0.52 56.57
N PRO A 556 -14.12 -0.39 57.33
CA PRO A 556 -13.64 0.97 57.63
C PRO A 556 -12.10 1.16 57.65
N SER A 557 -11.76 2.45 57.70
CA SER A 557 -10.49 3.16 57.72
C SER A 557 -9.66 3.07 59.02
N ASP A 558 -8.35 3.35 58.92
CA ASP A 558 -7.57 4.33 59.75
C ASP A 558 -6.09 4.28 59.30
N GLN A 559 -5.49 5.32 58.69
CA GLN A 559 -4.97 6.61 59.20
C GLN A 559 -3.81 6.56 60.22
N LYS A 560 -2.65 7.10 59.77
CA LYS A 560 -1.64 7.98 60.43
C LYS A 560 -0.25 7.65 59.86
N LYS A 561 0.67 8.56 59.54
CA LYS A 561 0.85 9.98 59.82
C LYS A 561 1.88 10.57 58.83
N ARG A 562 1.67 11.82 58.44
CA ARG A 562 2.66 12.77 57.85
C ARG A 562 3.45 13.45 58.99
N PRO A 563 4.60 14.11 58.72
CA PRO A 563 4.62 15.57 58.41
C PRO A 563 5.58 15.93 57.25
N ALA A 564 5.20 16.80 56.32
CA ALA A 564 5.31 18.28 56.28
C ALA A 564 6.68 18.81 55.77
N SER A 565 6.60 19.63 54.71
CA SER A 565 7.66 20.20 53.85
C SER A 565 8.51 21.28 54.52
N PRO A 566 9.58 21.76 53.85
CA PRO A 566 9.44 23.10 53.27
C PRO A 566 10.06 23.32 51.89
N ASP A 567 9.64 24.46 51.36
CA ASP A 567 9.82 25.15 50.09
C ASP A 567 11.26 25.57 49.73
N LYS A 568 11.50 25.82 48.43
CA LYS A 568 12.41 26.80 47.78
C LYS A 568 13.35 26.30 46.66
N SER A 569 13.02 26.77 45.45
CA SER A 569 13.91 27.36 44.43
C SER A 569 15.33 26.82 44.21
N ALA A 570 15.55 26.12 43.08
CA ALA A 570 16.61 26.41 42.09
C ALA A 570 16.55 25.39 40.94
N LYS A 571 16.41 25.85 39.69
CA LYS A 571 16.63 25.04 38.49
C LYS A 571 18.12 24.64 38.41
N PRO A 572 18.49 23.37 38.21
CA PRO A 572 19.81 23.03 37.70
C PRO A 572 19.84 23.24 36.17
N PRO A 573 20.97 23.66 35.59
CA PRO A 573 21.11 23.85 34.15
C PRO A 573 21.08 22.48 33.42
N PRO A 574 20.75 22.46 32.12
CA PRO A 574 20.55 21.23 31.37
C PRO A 574 21.84 20.40 31.35
N GLN A 575 21.78 19.19 31.93
CA GLN A 575 22.84 18.20 31.79
C GLN A 575 22.92 17.74 30.35
N LYS A 576 24.03 18.11 29.68
CA LYS A 576 24.46 17.54 28.40
C LYS A 576 24.45 16.01 28.53
N LYS A 577 23.65 15.31 27.71
CA LYS A 577 23.73 13.85 27.56
C LYS A 577 25.14 13.48 27.10
N LYS A 578 25.98 13.01 28.03
CA LYS A 578 27.27 12.40 27.70
C LYS A 578 27.01 11.17 26.83
N LYS A 579 27.62 11.10 25.65
CA LYS A 579 27.80 9.83 24.90
C LYS A 579 28.41 8.82 25.89
N LYS A 580 27.71 7.73 26.20
CA LYS A 580 28.28 6.61 26.97
C LYS A 580 29.42 6.03 26.16
N VAL A 581 30.65 6.19 26.64
CA VAL A 581 31.82 5.46 26.14
C VAL A 581 31.59 3.98 26.45
N PRO A 582 31.81 3.05 25.49
CA PRO A 582 31.70 1.62 25.73
C PRO A 582 32.59 1.20 26.90
N GLN A 583 32.04 0.49 27.88
CA GLN A 583 32.80 -0.02 29.01
C GLN A 583 33.68 -1.18 28.54
N LYS A 584 35.01 -1.06 28.67
CA LYS A 584 35.93 -2.19 28.49
C LYS A 584 35.74 -3.15 29.65
N LEU A 585 35.44 -4.40 29.35
CA LEU A 585 35.23 -5.46 30.35
C LEU A 585 36.54 -6.20 30.63
N SER A 586 36.82 -6.50 31.90
CA SER A 586 37.90 -7.43 32.26
C SER A 586 37.45 -8.90 32.12
N LYS A 587 38.39 -9.84 32.29
CA LYS A 587 38.08 -11.28 32.30
C LYS A 587 37.17 -11.66 33.48
N GLU A 588 37.38 -11.03 34.63
CA GLU A 588 36.58 -11.18 35.84
C GLU A 588 35.15 -10.66 35.64
N ASP A 589 34.99 -9.52 34.95
CA ASP A 589 33.67 -8.97 34.63
C ASP A 589 32.86 -9.94 33.75
N ILE A 590 33.50 -10.53 32.74
CA ILE A 590 32.86 -11.51 31.86
C ILE A 590 32.45 -12.77 32.63
N ALA A 591 33.32 -13.28 33.51
CA ALA A 591 32.99 -14.42 34.35
C ALA A 591 31.81 -14.14 35.28
N ALA A 592 31.75 -12.93 35.87
CA ALA A 592 30.64 -12.51 36.71
C ALA A 592 29.32 -12.36 35.94
N VAL A 593 29.37 -11.84 34.71
CA VAL A 593 28.19 -11.77 33.83
C VAL A 593 27.74 -13.17 33.40
N GLU A 594 28.68 -14.06 33.09
CA GLU A 594 28.40 -15.44 32.71
C GLU A 594 27.69 -16.21 33.83
N ALA A 595 28.17 -16.09 35.08
CA ALA A 595 27.52 -16.68 36.26
C ALA A 595 26.08 -16.17 36.43
N LYS A 596 25.85 -14.86 36.29
CA LYS A 596 24.51 -14.25 36.40
C LYS A 596 23.58 -14.70 35.27
N ILE A 597 24.10 -14.92 34.06
CA ILE A 597 23.30 -15.46 32.96
C ILE A 597 22.88 -16.89 33.26
N GLN A 598 23.80 -17.74 33.73
CA GLN A 598 23.51 -19.12 34.08
C GLN A 598 22.50 -19.22 35.24
N GLU A 599 22.66 -18.40 36.27
CA GLU A 599 21.72 -18.30 37.39
C GLU A 599 20.32 -17.85 36.92
N ALA A 600 20.24 -16.79 36.10
CA ALA A 600 18.97 -16.30 35.57
C ALA A 600 18.28 -17.35 34.68
N VAL A 601 19.04 -18.14 33.93
CA VAL A 601 18.50 -19.20 33.07
C VAL A 601 18.04 -20.39 33.89
N ALA A 602 18.79 -20.78 34.93
CA ALA A 602 18.39 -21.84 35.86
C ALA A 602 17.11 -21.47 36.63
N GLY A 603 16.98 -20.20 37.04
CA GLY A 603 15.79 -19.66 37.70
C GLY A 603 14.64 -19.26 36.76
N GLN A 604 14.75 -19.53 35.45
CA GLN A 604 13.77 -19.12 34.42
C GLN A 604 13.44 -17.60 34.43
N ALA A 605 14.36 -16.76 34.90
CA ALA A 605 14.25 -15.31 34.93
C ALA A 605 14.62 -14.69 33.57
N TRP A 606 13.83 -14.99 32.54
CA TRP A 606 14.07 -14.60 31.13
C TRP A 606 14.29 -13.09 30.90
N PRO A 607 13.56 -12.17 31.59
CA PRO A 607 13.82 -10.74 31.45
C PRO A 607 15.21 -10.33 31.96
N VAL A 608 15.69 -10.97 33.03
CA VAL A 608 17.02 -10.69 33.61
C VAL A 608 18.11 -11.20 32.67
N ALA A 609 17.98 -12.44 32.16
CA ALA A 609 18.90 -13.00 31.18
C ALA A 609 18.95 -12.16 29.89
N SER A 610 17.81 -11.68 29.40
CA SER A 610 17.72 -10.82 28.22
C SER A 610 18.41 -9.47 28.44
N LYS A 611 18.26 -8.88 29.63
CA LYS A 611 18.94 -7.63 30.00
C LYS A 611 20.46 -7.82 30.07
N LEU A 612 20.93 -8.94 30.60
CA LEU A 612 22.36 -9.28 30.65
C LEU A 612 22.95 -9.48 29.25
N LEU A 613 22.25 -10.15 28.33
CA LEU A 613 22.68 -10.26 26.93
C LEU A 613 22.73 -8.92 26.20
N LYS A 614 21.75 -8.04 26.46
CA LYS A 614 21.75 -6.69 25.90
C LYS A 614 22.95 -5.88 26.40
N ASN A 615 23.24 -5.94 27.70
CA ASN A 615 24.41 -5.28 28.27
C ASN A 615 25.72 -5.81 27.68
N LEU A 616 25.84 -7.12 27.46
CA LEU A 616 27.01 -7.71 26.77
C LEU A 616 27.12 -7.24 25.32
N ALA A 617 26.00 -7.10 24.60
CA ALA A 617 25.99 -6.62 23.21
C ALA A 617 26.40 -5.14 23.08
N GLU A 618 26.17 -4.35 24.12
CA GLU A 618 26.55 -2.93 24.22
C GLU A 618 27.96 -2.73 24.81
N SER A 619 28.61 -3.79 25.32
CA SER A 619 29.95 -3.74 25.90
C SER A 619 31.04 -4.05 24.86
N ASP A 620 32.26 -3.57 25.10
CA ASP A 620 33.42 -3.81 24.24
C ASP A 620 34.09 -5.14 24.59
N VAL A 621 33.53 -6.25 24.06
CA VAL A 621 34.07 -7.61 24.24
C VAL A 621 35.10 -7.90 23.15
N SER A 622 36.37 -8.00 23.52
CA SER A 622 37.47 -8.28 22.59
C SER A 622 37.49 -9.74 22.10
N VAL A 623 38.16 -9.99 20.96
CA VAL A 623 38.38 -11.35 20.44
C VAL A 623 39.19 -12.19 21.40
N ASP A 624 40.17 -11.60 22.10
CA ASP A 624 40.95 -12.28 23.14
C ASP A 624 40.06 -12.76 24.29
N LEU A 625 39.14 -11.91 24.76
CA LEU A 625 38.17 -12.29 25.79
C LEU A 625 37.23 -13.40 25.30
N LEU A 626 36.80 -13.38 24.03
CA LEU A 626 35.98 -14.46 23.46
C LEU A 626 36.74 -15.80 23.32
N LYS A 627 38.05 -15.76 23.09
CA LYS A 627 38.91 -16.95 22.96
C LYS A 627 39.32 -17.50 24.35
N THR A 628 39.50 -16.64 25.34
CA THR A 628 40.00 -17.00 26.69
C THR A 628 38.92 -17.23 27.74
N THR A 629 37.65 -16.93 27.45
CA THR A 629 36.50 -17.16 28.34
C THR A 629 35.47 -18.12 27.73
N THR A 630 34.54 -18.62 28.54
CA THR A 630 33.46 -19.52 28.10
C THR A 630 32.18 -18.79 27.69
N VAL A 631 32.14 -17.46 27.78
CA VAL A 631 30.95 -16.64 27.51
C VAL A 631 30.35 -16.89 26.12
N GLY A 632 31.19 -17.08 25.09
CA GLY A 632 30.72 -17.40 23.75
C GLY A 632 29.96 -18.74 23.68
N LYS A 633 30.42 -19.74 24.43
CA LYS A 633 29.75 -21.05 24.54
C LYS A 633 28.47 -20.95 25.36
N THR A 634 28.49 -20.22 26.48
CA THR A 634 27.32 -20.02 27.34
C THR A 634 26.20 -19.30 26.59
N VAL A 635 26.50 -18.21 25.89
CA VAL A 635 25.49 -17.51 25.06
C VAL A 635 25.01 -18.40 23.90
N ALA A 636 25.89 -19.21 23.29
CA ALA A 636 25.48 -20.13 22.23
C ALA A 636 24.51 -21.23 22.71
N ALA A 637 24.64 -21.69 23.97
CA ALA A 637 23.71 -22.67 24.55
C ALA A 637 22.28 -22.11 24.69
N LEU A 638 22.13 -20.79 24.88
CA LEU A 638 20.82 -20.12 25.00
C LEU A 638 19.99 -20.14 23.72
N LYS A 639 20.56 -20.56 22.58
CA LYS A 639 19.80 -20.78 21.34
C LYS A 639 18.75 -21.89 21.45
N LYS A 640 18.83 -22.70 22.51
CA LYS A 640 17.87 -23.77 22.85
C LYS A 640 16.99 -23.42 24.06
N ALA A 641 17.03 -22.18 24.56
CA ALA A 641 16.18 -21.76 25.67
C ALA A 641 14.69 -21.77 25.28
N ALA A 642 13.81 -21.90 26.26
CA ALA A 642 12.35 -21.91 26.05
C ALA A 642 11.79 -20.54 25.65
N ASP A 643 12.47 -19.45 26.02
CA ASP A 643 12.05 -18.08 25.71
C ASP A 643 12.55 -17.63 24.32
N ALA A 644 11.60 -17.31 23.42
CA ALA A 644 11.90 -16.94 22.04
C ALA A 644 12.70 -15.63 21.92
N LYS A 645 12.49 -14.68 22.84
CA LYS A 645 13.19 -13.38 22.83
C LYS A 645 14.66 -13.54 23.22
N LEU A 646 14.93 -14.35 24.24
CA LEU A 646 16.28 -14.73 24.67
C LEU A 646 17.03 -15.49 23.56
N VAL A 647 16.35 -16.42 22.88
CA VAL A 647 16.93 -17.16 21.74
C VAL A 647 17.34 -16.20 20.61
N MET A 648 16.51 -15.21 20.27
CA MET A 648 16.82 -14.23 19.23
C MET A 648 17.99 -13.33 19.62
N ALA A 649 18.02 -12.84 20.87
CA ALA A 649 19.13 -12.03 21.38
C ALA A 649 20.45 -12.82 21.37
N ALA A 650 20.43 -14.09 21.80
CA ALA A 650 21.60 -14.97 21.76
C ALA A 650 22.07 -15.29 20.33
N LYS A 651 21.14 -15.47 19.37
CA LYS A 651 21.48 -15.67 17.96
C LYS A 651 22.20 -14.46 17.36
N GLY A 652 21.67 -13.26 17.60
CA GLY A 652 22.28 -12.01 17.12
C GLY A 652 23.68 -11.79 17.68
N LEU A 653 23.84 -11.96 18.99
CA LEU A 653 25.14 -11.75 19.66
C LEU A 653 26.19 -12.76 19.20
N VAL A 654 25.84 -14.05 19.06
CA VAL A 654 26.77 -15.07 18.56
C VAL A 654 27.13 -14.85 17.09
N ALA A 655 26.21 -14.37 16.26
CA ALA A 655 26.52 -14.06 14.85
C ALA A 655 27.56 -12.93 14.77
N ARG A 656 27.39 -11.86 15.56
CA ARG A 656 28.34 -10.74 15.64
C ARG A 656 29.71 -11.20 16.12
N TRP A 657 29.78 -11.96 17.21
CA TRP A 657 31.05 -12.47 17.74
C TRP A 657 31.76 -13.45 16.79
N LYS A 658 31.01 -14.29 16.06
CA LYS A 658 31.60 -15.15 15.02
C LYS A 658 32.23 -14.34 13.89
N GLN A 659 31.60 -13.23 13.49
CA GLN A 659 32.17 -12.35 12.48
C GLN A 659 33.45 -11.68 13.01
N MET A 660 33.42 -11.14 14.23
CA MET A 660 34.60 -10.54 14.86
C MET A 660 35.81 -11.49 14.94
N VAL A 661 35.58 -12.77 15.26
CA VAL A 661 36.65 -13.78 15.29
C VAL A 661 37.20 -14.05 13.88
N ARG A 662 36.33 -14.17 12.88
CA ARG A 662 36.76 -14.37 11.47
C ARG A 662 37.57 -13.20 10.95
N ASP A 663 37.15 -11.97 11.24
CA ASP A 663 37.84 -10.76 10.78
C ASP A 663 39.24 -10.65 11.43
N ALA A 664 39.37 -11.04 12.69
CA ALA A 664 40.67 -11.08 13.38
C ALA A 664 41.58 -12.21 12.90
N ASP A 665 41.02 -13.39 12.59
CA ASP A 665 41.78 -14.52 12.04
C ASP A 665 42.27 -14.19 10.61
N ALA A 666 41.46 -13.49 9.79
CA ALA A 666 41.84 -13.04 8.45
C ALA A 666 42.88 -11.90 8.45
N ALA A 667 42.96 -11.12 9.52
CA ALA A 667 43.97 -10.06 9.67
C ALA A 667 45.32 -10.56 10.23
N SER A 668 45.37 -11.80 10.72
CA SER A 668 46.58 -12.45 11.26
C SER A 668 47.16 -13.54 10.35
N SER A 669 46.47 -13.85 9.25
CA SER A 669 46.92 -14.65 8.09
C SER A 669 47.43 -13.76 6.98
#